data_AF-A0A2Z3H8E2-F1
#
_entry.id   AF-A0A2Z3H8E2-F1
#
_cell.length_a   1.000
_cell.length_b   1.000
_cell.length_c   1.000
_cell.angle_alpha   90.00
_cell.angle_beta   90.00
_cell.angle_gamma   90.00
#
_symmetry.space_group_name_H-M   'P 1'
#
loop_
_entity.id
_entity.type
_entity.pdbx_description
1 polymer ?
#
loop_
_entity_poly.entity_id
_entity_poly.type
_entity_poly.pdbx_seq_one_letter_code
_entity_poly.pdbx_strand_id
1 'polypeptide(L)'
;MSLRACLLALVVTAFGYASICADEKKPYTGAACAAEPDSYFRDEVWAKVGAGKCLTCHKPGGDAADSKFVLKDPRKAEGAAQDEALRHNRDAFARFAATTEKDAKGQSRLLLKPLGKLDHGGGEIVTADSAEYRVLSAFVRRVNNPKGAELALDPKAPPFFEGVVMLDDARLLRRVTLQLAGRLPTDAELAAVAKDGRKALPAVLDALMKEEAFYLRLREGFNDVFLTAGVDGNPDQSVLSYEHFEKTRLWYQKFDLGHIKDEAERRKAGYKLAADYRKSLLEEPMRLVEYIVRNNRPFTEVVTADYIIVSPYSARGYGVFEQLKGQFKNPNDPFEFVPVKLNALVGRSKAENQDSATGYYPHAGLLSTFQYLARYPTTETNRNRLRARMYYQHFLGVDVLELAARVSDAATAQTKFAVPTMQAPECAVCHKTLDPVAGLFQDYWRFAERGVYGKRKGGWFTDMFGAGFEGEDLPAPERWRALQWLGERTAKDPRFAVTMTEHVYYVLTGRRALLAPKDIEDPLYPARVRAYLTQRKEVERIAAQLAKSGFNLKVAFKEWIASDFYRADGLATVAKDPTRRTELDDVGVVRMLTPEQLERKIAAVFGTRWSRLEGEIASLYGAIDSKETTDRPADPSGAMGAIQRIMSNDVACKNVARDFARPAKERVLFPGIEPGVVPGASAEGDQQIRHAIAYLHRRVLGRDDAVDSSEVSRTFKLFAAVVSDAKAAKGVEKREAYGCRQGGALADDPQYTVRAWRAVVTYLLRRFEFLYE
;
A
#
# COMPACT_ATOMS: atom_id res chain seq x y z
N MET A 1 15.36 -8.98 -70.99
CA MET A 1 14.70 -9.04 -72.31
C MET A 1 13.25 -9.42 -72.07
N SER A 2 12.18 -8.77 -72.51
CA SER A 2 11.87 -7.53 -73.25
C SER A 2 10.34 -7.34 -73.05
N LEU A 3 9.79 -6.26 -72.47
CA LEU A 3 9.56 -4.87 -72.91
C LEU A 3 8.33 -4.62 -73.83
N ARG A 4 7.48 -3.68 -73.35
CA ARG A 4 6.52 -2.73 -74.01
C ARG A 4 5.06 -3.17 -74.20
N ALA A 5 4.00 -2.36 -73.95
CA ALA A 5 3.80 -0.89 -73.80
C ALA A 5 2.52 -0.63 -72.93
N CYS A 6 2.43 0.32 -71.97
CA CYS A 6 2.32 1.80 -71.97
C CYS A 6 0.95 2.42 -72.36
N LEU A 7 0.22 3.04 -71.40
CA LEU A 7 -0.12 4.49 -71.26
C LEU A 7 -1.52 4.83 -70.66
N LEU A 8 -1.50 5.80 -69.71
CA LEU A 8 -2.48 6.84 -69.30
C LEU A 8 -3.78 6.45 -68.56
N ALA A 9 -4.33 7.23 -67.61
CA ALA A 9 -4.08 8.61 -67.15
C ALA A 9 -4.57 8.84 -65.69
N LEU A 10 -3.88 9.74 -64.99
CA LEU A 10 -4.24 10.32 -63.69
C LEU A 10 -5.09 11.59 -63.94
N VAL A 11 -6.25 11.72 -63.31
CA VAL A 11 -7.08 12.93 -63.37
C VAL A 11 -6.83 13.78 -62.12
N VAL A 12 -6.21 14.94 -62.35
CA VAL A 12 -6.24 16.13 -61.49
C VAL A 12 -7.10 17.16 -62.23
N THR A 13 -8.15 17.67 -61.61
CA THR A 13 -8.85 18.88 -62.07
C THR A 13 -9.22 19.75 -60.88
N ALA A 14 -8.65 20.95 -60.90
CA ALA A 14 -9.00 22.13 -60.14
C ALA A 14 -9.80 23.10 -61.03
N PHE A 15 -10.70 23.90 -60.44
CA PHE A 15 -11.23 25.19 -60.90
C PHE A 15 -11.73 25.89 -59.60
N GLY A 16 -11.36 27.12 -59.21
CA GLY A 16 -11.28 28.42 -59.91
C GLY A 16 -12.67 29.08 -59.91
N TYR A 17 -12.99 30.30 -59.47
CA TYR A 17 -12.26 31.56 -59.19
C TYR A 17 -13.17 32.56 -58.40
N ALA A 18 -12.56 33.47 -57.60
CA ALA A 18 -12.86 34.89 -57.25
C ALA A 18 -14.31 35.47 -57.27
N SER A 19 -14.74 36.50 -56.51
CA SER A 19 -14.27 37.35 -55.39
C SER A 19 -15.47 38.24 -54.98
N ILE A 20 -15.56 38.69 -53.71
CA ILE A 20 -15.91 40.05 -53.21
C ILE A 20 -15.99 40.01 -51.67
N CYS A 21 -15.50 41.08 -51.04
CA CYS A 21 -15.14 41.28 -49.64
C CYS A 21 -16.20 41.01 -48.57
N ALA A 22 -15.78 40.49 -47.40
CA ALA A 22 -16.45 40.70 -46.12
C ALA A 22 -15.47 40.53 -44.94
N ASP A 23 -15.20 41.65 -44.27
CA ASP A 23 -14.73 41.87 -42.90
C ASP A 23 -13.76 40.89 -42.21
N GLU A 24 -12.63 41.48 -41.79
CA GLU A 24 -11.78 41.02 -40.70
C GLU A 24 -12.60 40.71 -39.44
N LYS A 25 -13.01 39.45 -39.26
CA LYS A 25 -13.49 38.96 -37.97
C LYS A 25 -12.29 38.50 -37.15
N LYS A 26 -12.11 39.20 -36.02
CA LYS A 26 -11.19 38.93 -34.91
C LYS A 26 -10.96 37.43 -34.67
N PRO A 27 -9.73 37.01 -34.29
CA PRO A 27 -9.47 35.65 -33.89
C PRO A 27 -10.42 35.24 -32.76
N TYR A 28 -11.08 34.10 -32.95
CA TYR A 28 -11.93 33.43 -31.99
C TYR A 28 -11.15 33.19 -30.68
N THR A 29 -11.47 33.98 -29.66
CA THR A 29 -11.10 33.73 -28.26
C THR A 29 -12.04 32.66 -27.71
N GLY A 30 -11.75 31.39 -28.02
CA GLY A 30 -12.42 30.25 -27.39
C GLY A 30 -12.19 30.27 -25.87
N ALA A 31 -13.24 29.95 -25.11
CA ALA A 31 -13.22 29.94 -23.66
C ALA A 31 -12.04 29.12 -23.12
N ALA A 32 -11.30 29.72 -22.18
CA ALA A 32 -10.32 29.02 -21.36
C ALA A 32 -10.93 27.69 -20.86
N CYS A 33 -10.16 26.61 -20.95
CA CYS A 33 -10.51 25.32 -20.35
C CYS A 33 -10.99 25.58 -18.91
N ALA A 34 -12.29 25.38 -18.68
CA ALA A 34 -12.92 25.64 -17.40
C ALA A 34 -12.33 24.65 -16.38
N ALA A 35 -11.68 25.19 -15.35
CA ALA A 35 -11.14 24.41 -14.24
C ALA A 35 -12.24 23.51 -13.63
N GLU A 36 -11.87 22.28 -13.25
CA GLU A 36 -12.75 21.43 -12.44
C GLU A 36 -13.18 22.18 -11.16
N PRO A 37 -14.40 21.96 -10.66
CA PRO A 37 -14.77 22.53 -9.37
C PRO A 37 -13.78 22.03 -8.29
N ASP A 38 -13.14 22.97 -7.61
CA ASP A 38 -12.21 22.75 -6.49
C ASP A 38 -12.71 21.61 -5.58
N SER A 39 -11.89 20.58 -5.39
CA SER A 39 -12.23 19.40 -4.59
C SER A 39 -12.65 19.79 -3.17
N TYR A 40 -12.12 20.89 -2.64
CA TYR A 40 -12.56 21.42 -1.36
C TYR A 40 -14.04 21.84 -1.37
N PHE A 41 -14.52 22.50 -2.43
CA PHE A 41 -15.94 22.83 -2.50
C PHE A 41 -16.80 21.56 -2.60
N ARG A 42 -16.40 20.58 -3.42
CA ARG A 42 -17.16 19.34 -3.62
C ARG A 42 -17.22 18.50 -2.34
N ASP A 43 -16.07 18.25 -1.72
CA ASP A 43 -15.90 17.25 -0.67
C ASP A 43 -16.12 17.82 0.74
N GLU A 44 -15.89 19.12 0.92
CA GLU A 44 -16.04 19.78 2.23
C GLU A 44 -17.31 20.62 2.26
N VAL A 45 -17.41 21.65 1.41
CA VAL A 45 -18.49 22.64 1.53
C VAL A 45 -19.83 22.08 1.08
N TRP A 46 -19.86 21.41 -0.07
CA TRP A 46 -21.08 20.88 -0.66
C TRP A 46 -21.56 19.65 0.10
N ALA A 47 -20.68 18.67 0.33
CA ALA A 47 -21.03 17.44 1.02
C ALA A 47 -21.46 17.68 2.49
N LYS A 48 -20.78 18.58 3.22
CA LYS A 48 -21.03 18.77 4.66
C LYS A 48 -22.07 19.85 4.96
N VAL A 49 -22.25 20.84 4.08
CA VAL A 49 -23.15 21.99 4.34
C VAL A 49 -24.16 22.21 3.22
N GLY A 50 -23.70 22.35 1.97
CA GLY A 50 -24.51 22.80 0.85
C GLY A 50 -25.71 21.90 0.53
N ALA A 51 -25.49 20.59 0.44
CA ALA A 51 -26.54 19.63 0.10
C ALA A 51 -27.56 19.42 1.23
N GLY A 52 -27.12 19.49 2.49
CA GLY A 52 -27.93 19.12 3.66
C GLY A 52 -28.65 20.29 4.34
N LYS A 53 -28.10 21.51 4.27
CA LYS A 53 -28.59 22.67 5.02
C LYS A 53 -29.12 23.79 4.14
N CYS A 54 -28.50 24.00 2.97
CA CYS A 54 -28.84 25.13 2.10
C CYS A 54 -29.80 24.73 0.96
N LEU A 55 -29.52 23.64 0.27
CA LEU A 55 -30.30 23.17 -0.90
C LEU A 55 -31.77 22.85 -0.56
N THR A 56 -32.09 22.57 0.70
CA THR A 56 -33.45 22.25 1.15
C THR A 56 -34.43 23.37 0.81
N CYS A 57 -34.03 24.62 1.04
CA CYS A 57 -34.83 25.82 0.79
C CYS A 57 -34.39 26.57 -0.48
N HIS A 58 -33.09 26.58 -0.77
CA HIS A 58 -32.48 27.32 -1.87
C HIS A 58 -32.47 26.52 -3.18
N LYS A 59 -33.64 26.18 -3.70
CA LYS A 59 -33.82 25.45 -4.97
C LYS A 59 -35.01 26.00 -5.75
N PRO A 60 -35.10 25.77 -7.07
CA PRO A 60 -36.31 26.10 -7.83
C PRO A 60 -37.56 25.46 -7.18
N GLY A 61 -38.56 26.30 -6.87
CA GLY A 61 -39.79 25.89 -6.18
C GLY A 61 -39.65 25.61 -4.67
N GLY A 62 -38.51 25.94 -4.04
CA GLY A 62 -38.35 25.91 -2.58
C GLY A 62 -38.69 27.27 -1.93
N ASP A 63 -38.75 27.29 -0.60
CA ASP A 63 -39.15 28.48 0.18
C ASP A 63 -38.26 29.72 -0.04
N ALA A 64 -37.03 29.51 -0.53
CA ALA A 64 -36.09 30.58 -0.88
C ALA A 64 -35.83 30.67 -2.39
N ALA A 65 -36.76 30.22 -3.24
CA ALA A 65 -36.62 30.22 -4.69
C ALA A 65 -36.45 31.64 -5.28
N ASP A 66 -37.03 32.66 -4.64
CA ASP A 66 -36.91 34.07 -5.06
C ASP A 66 -35.63 34.75 -4.55
N SER A 67 -34.81 34.04 -3.78
CA SER A 67 -33.54 34.58 -3.27
C SER A 67 -32.48 34.67 -4.38
N LYS A 68 -31.46 35.51 -4.17
CA LYS A 68 -30.28 35.56 -5.06
C LYS A 68 -29.33 34.35 -4.91
N PHE A 69 -29.68 33.38 -4.07
CA PHE A 69 -28.89 32.20 -3.74
C PHE A 69 -29.68 30.94 -4.12
N VAL A 70 -29.86 30.68 -5.41
CA VAL A 70 -30.58 29.46 -5.87
C VAL A 70 -29.57 28.40 -6.28
N LEU A 71 -29.69 27.21 -5.70
CA LEU A 71 -28.83 26.06 -5.92
C LEU A 71 -29.54 25.03 -6.82
N LYS A 72 -28.75 24.27 -7.57
CA LYS A 72 -29.19 23.11 -8.35
C LYS A 72 -28.90 21.84 -7.54
N ASP A 73 -29.75 20.83 -7.66
CA ASP A 73 -29.50 19.53 -7.03
C ASP A 73 -28.66 18.65 -7.97
N PRO A 74 -27.36 18.42 -7.72
CA PRO A 74 -26.51 17.63 -8.59
C PRO A 74 -26.90 16.15 -8.62
N ARG A 75 -27.76 15.69 -7.70
CA ARG A 75 -28.29 14.31 -7.68
C ARG A 75 -29.38 14.10 -8.74
N LYS A 76 -29.89 15.17 -9.35
CA LYS A 76 -30.90 15.11 -10.41
C LYS A 76 -30.29 15.18 -11.82
N ALA A 77 -28.97 15.13 -11.93
CA ALA A 77 -28.24 15.25 -13.18
C ALA A 77 -27.13 14.18 -13.25
N GLU A 78 -26.75 13.80 -14.47
CA GLU A 78 -25.72 12.78 -14.74
C GLU A 78 -24.58 13.35 -15.58
N GLY A 79 -23.39 12.78 -15.42
CA GLY A 79 -22.20 13.13 -16.20
C GLY A 79 -21.87 14.63 -16.19
N ALA A 80 -21.63 15.21 -17.36
CA ALA A 80 -21.24 16.63 -17.48
C ALA A 80 -22.26 17.62 -16.87
N ALA A 81 -23.55 17.24 -16.83
CA ALA A 81 -24.60 18.08 -16.25
C ALA A 81 -24.56 18.10 -14.71
N GLN A 82 -24.07 17.02 -14.09
CA GLN A 82 -23.83 16.97 -12.64
C GLN A 82 -22.68 17.90 -12.25
N ASP A 83 -21.58 17.87 -13.00
CA ASP A 83 -20.46 18.77 -12.78
C ASP A 83 -20.84 20.24 -12.99
N GLU A 84 -21.72 20.51 -13.96
CA GLU A 84 -22.26 21.85 -14.18
C GLU A 84 -23.13 22.33 -13.01
N ALA A 85 -23.94 21.44 -12.44
CA ALA A 85 -24.72 21.75 -11.24
C ALA A 85 -23.81 22.08 -10.03
N LEU A 86 -22.74 21.31 -9.84
CA LEU A 86 -21.74 21.59 -8.79
C LEU A 86 -21.00 22.90 -9.02
N ARG A 87 -20.59 23.21 -10.25
CA ARG A 87 -19.98 24.51 -10.60
C ARG A 87 -20.92 25.68 -10.32
N HIS A 88 -22.19 25.57 -10.75
CA HIS A 88 -23.22 26.57 -10.48
C HIS A 88 -23.36 26.85 -8.98
N ASN A 89 -23.41 25.77 -8.18
CA ASN A 89 -23.53 25.87 -6.73
C ASN A 89 -22.30 26.53 -6.12
N ARG A 90 -21.10 26.12 -6.53
CA ARG A 90 -19.83 26.71 -6.10
C ARG A 90 -19.82 28.21 -6.31
N ASP A 91 -20.25 28.66 -7.48
CA ASP A 91 -20.26 30.09 -7.81
C ASP A 91 -21.30 30.86 -7.02
N ALA A 92 -22.46 30.26 -6.71
CA ALA A 92 -23.43 30.86 -5.81
C ALA A 92 -22.84 31.08 -4.40
N PHE A 93 -22.20 30.04 -3.85
CA PHE A 93 -21.48 30.10 -2.57
C PHE A 93 -20.36 31.16 -2.61
N ALA A 94 -19.55 31.18 -3.67
CA ALA A 94 -18.45 32.14 -3.81
C ALA A 94 -18.96 33.60 -3.89
N ARG A 95 -20.05 33.87 -4.61
CA ARG A 95 -20.65 35.23 -4.65
C ARG A 95 -21.07 35.73 -3.27
N PHE A 96 -21.69 34.87 -2.48
CA PHE A 96 -22.11 35.23 -1.12
C PHE A 96 -20.94 35.29 -0.14
N ALA A 97 -19.91 34.46 -0.35
CA ALA A 97 -18.66 34.54 0.40
C ALA A 97 -17.95 35.88 0.19
N ALA A 98 -17.87 36.35 -1.06
CA ALA A 98 -17.25 37.60 -1.49
C ALA A 98 -18.02 38.87 -1.07
N THR A 99 -19.30 38.74 -0.74
CA THR A 99 -20.11 39.89 -0.32
C THR A 99 -19.93 40.13 1.18
N THR A 100 -19.34 41.26 1.56
CA THR A 100 -19.13 41.66 2.97
C THR A 100 -20.11 42.73 3.42
N GLU A 101 -20.59 42.67 4.66
CA GLU A 101 -21.44 43.71 5.23
C GLU A 101 -20.62 44.79 5.95
N LYS A 102 -20.82 46.05 5.58
CA LYS A 102 -20.13 47.20 6.19
C LYS A 102 -20.49 47.33 7.68
N ASP A 103 -21.75 47.11 8.03
CA ASP A 103 -22.28 47.28 9.38
C ASP A 103 -21.86 46.13 10.33
N ALA A 104 -21.31 45.04 9.79
CA ALA A 104 -20.80 43.90 10.54
C ALA A 104 -19.28 43.78 10.46
N LYS A 105 -18.57 44.91 10.48
CA LYS A 105 -17.09 44.97 10.44
C LYS A 105 -16.47 44.23 9.23
N GLY A 106 -17.15 44.23 8.08
CA GLY A 106 -16.66 43.58 6.87
C GLY A 106 -16.79 42.05 6.88
N GLN A 107 -17.58 41.46 7.77
CA GLN A 107 -17.83 40.03 7.78
C GLN A 107 -18.65 39.57 6.55
N SER A 108 -18.37 38.36 6.07
CA SER A 108 -19.02 37.79 4.89
C SER A 108 -20.50 37.49 5.12
N ARG A 109 -21.33 37.82 4.14
CA ARG A 109 -22.77 37.52 4.11
C ARG A 109 -23.03 36.02 4.21
N LEU A 110 -22.15 35.17 3.66
CA LEU A 110 -22.25 33.71 3.77
C LEU A 110 -22.09 33.20 5.21
N LEU A 111 -21.42 33.94 6.10
CA LEU A 111 -21.29 33.58 7.52
C LEU A 111 -22.42 34.18 8.36
N LEU A 112 -22.84 35.40 8.06
CA LEU A 112 -23.79 36.13 8.90
C LEU A 112 -25.24 35.67 8.72
N LYS A 113 -25.66 35.38 7.47
CA LYS A 113 -27.04 34.96 7.18
C LYS A 113 -27.40 33.62 7.83
N PRO A 114 -26.60 32.55 7.69
CA PRO A 114 -26.90 31.27 8.33
C PRO A 114 -26.84 31.32 9.87
N LEU A 115 -26.12 32.27 10.48
CA LEU A 115 -26.13 32.54 11.92
C LEU A 115 -27.35 33.34 12.41
N GLY A 116 -28.27 33.73 11.52
CA GLY A 116 -29.38 34.63 11.86
C GLY A 116 -28.97 36.06 12.24
N LYS A 117 -27.70 36.44 12.01
CA LYS A 117 -27.18 37.80 12.30
C LYS A 117 -27.54 38.82 11.23
N LEU A 118 -28.03 38.34 10.09
CA LEU A 118 -28.70 39.12 9.05
C LEU A 118 -30.06 38.49 8.82
N ASP A 119 -31.01 39.28 8.32
CA ASP A 119 -32.31 38.73 7.93
C ASP A 119 -32.11 37.63 6.86
N HIS A 120 -32.52 36.42 7.24
CA HIS A 120 -32.40 35.21 6.45
C HIS A 120 -33.78 34.68 6.02
N GLY A 121 -34.88 35.21 6.55
CA GLY A 121 -36.25 34.71 6.34
C GLY A 121 -36.54 33.34 6.99
N GLY A 122 -35.58 32.41 6.97
CA GLY A 122 -35.68 31.08 7.58
C GLY A 122 -35.06 30.94 8.97
N GLY A 123 -34.62 32.04 9.61
CA GLY A 123 -33.97 32.03 10.92
C GLY A 123 -32.54 31.49 10.92
N GLU A 124 -32.05 31.11 12.11
CA GLU A 124 -30.72 30.52 12.33
C GLU A 124 -30.67 29.07 11.78
N ILE A 125 -29.67 28.79 10.94
CA ILE A 125 -29.47 27.50 10.26
C ILE A 125 -28.22 26.77 10.78
N VAL A 126 -27.20 27.52 11.22
CA VAL A 126 -25.95 27.01 11.82
C VAL A 126 -25.60 27.84 13.06
N THR A 127 -24.87 27.27 14.01
CA THR A 127 -24.37 27.99 15.20
C THR A 127 -22.89 28.35 15.03
N ALA A 128 -22.40 29.36 15.77
CA ALA A 128 -21.03 29.89 15.61
C ALA A 128 -19.92 28.90 15.99
N ASP A 129 -20.22 27.92 16.83
CA ASP A 129 -19.32 26.86 17.31
C ASP A 129 -19.39 25.57 16.46
N SER A 130 -20.37 25.46 15.56
CA SER A 130 -20.62 24.28 14.74
C SER A 130 -19.47 23.97 13.75
N ALA A 131 -19.38 22.70 13.35
CA ALA A 131 -18.41 22.27 12.34
C ALA A 131 -18.73 22.88 10.97
N GLU A 132 -20.01 23.01 10.64
CA GLU A 132 -20.53 23.63 9.43
C GLU A 132 -20.13 25.09 9.33
N TYR A 133 -20.19 25.84 10.44
CA TYR A 133 -19.73 27.23 10.47
C TYR A 133 -18.21 27.35 10.24
N ARG A 134 -17.42 26.41 10.75
CA ARG A 134 -15.98 26.35 10.49
C ARG A 134 -15.67 26.04 9.02
N VAL A 135 -16.41 25.10 8.40
CA VAL A 135 -16.32 24.79 6.97
C VAL A 135 -16.67 26.01 6.11
N LEU A 136 -17.78 26.70 6.41
CA LEU A 136 -18.15 27.94 5.72
C LEU A 136 -17.11 29.04 5.93
N SER A 137 -16.58 29.19 7.15
CA SER A 137 -15.53 30.17 7.46
C SER A 137 -14.23 29.89 6.70
N ALA A 138 -13.85 28.62 6.56
CA ALA A 138 -12.70 28.21 5.75
C ALA A 138 -12.96 28.45 4.25
N PHE A 139 -14.16 28.19 3.75
CA PHE A 139 -14.53 28.51 2.37
C PHE A 139 -14.55 30.02 2.10
N VAL A 140 -15.10 30.82 3.00
CA VAL A 140 -15.09 32.30 2.90
C VAL A 140 -13.67 32.84 2.89
N ARG A 141 -12.79 32.31 3.75
CA ARG A 141 -11.37 32.65 3.73
C ARG A 141 -10.73 32.30 2.39
N ARG A 142 -11.03 31.13 1.82
CA ARG A 142 -10.52 30.72 0.50
C ARG A 142 -11.00 31.64 -0.63
N VAL A 143 -12.27 32.05 -0.62
CA VAL A 143 -12.84 32.93 -1.65
C VAL A 143 -12.35 34.37 -1.52
N ASN A 144 -12.24 34.89 -0.29
CA ASN A 144 -11.91 36.30 -0.04
C ASN A 144 -10.40 36.54 0.04
N ASN A 145 -9.62 35.49 0.23
CA ASN A 145 -8.18 35.51 0.17
C ASN A 145 -7.69 34.43 -0.81
N PRO A 146 -7.97 34.58 -2.13
CA PRO A 146 -7.64 33.57 -3.14
C PRO A 146 -6.14 33.27 -3.22
N LYS A 147 -5.28 34.17 -2.71
CA LYS A 147 -3.83 33.93 -2.55
C LYS A 147 -3.49 32.75 -1.61
N GLY A 148 -4.42 32.31 -0.78
CA GLY A 148 -4.27 31.12 0.07
C GLY A 148 -5.06 29.89 -0.40
N ALA A 149 -5.89 30.00 -1.45
CA ALA A 149 -6.79 28.93 -1.91
C ALA A 149 -6.30 28.20 -3.16
N GLU A 150 -5.49 28.85 -3.98
CA GLU A 150 -4.50 28.20 -4.81
C GLU A 150 -3.17 28.80 -4.39
N LEU A 151 -2.42 28.11 -3.51
CA LEU A 151 -0.99 28.23 -3.64
C LEU A 151 -0.67 27.56 -4.98
N ALA A 152 -0.74 28.34 -6.06
CA ALA A 152 0.23 28.19 -7.11
C ALA A 152 1.56 28.07 -6.36
N LEU A 153 2.17 26.87 -6.42
CA LEU A 153 3.52 26.64 -5.91
C LEU A 153 4.29 27.90 -6.26
N ASP A 154 4.93 28.55 -5.28
CA ASP A 154 5.64 29.80 -5.52
C ASP A 154 6.40 29.61 -6.85
N PRO A 155 6.09 30.38 -7.91
CA PRO A 155 6.69 30.14 -9.22
C PRO A 155 8.20 30.35 -9.19
N LYS A 156 8.73 30.92 -8.10
CA LYS A 156 10.16 31.04 -7.79
C LYS A 156 10.68 29.93 -6.87
N ALA A 157 9.84 28.99 -6.44
CA ALA A 157 10.27 27.85 -5.65
C ALA A 157 11.24 26.99 -6.47
N PRO A 158 12.33 26.50 -5.84
CA PRO A 158 13.27 25.59 -6.49
C PRO A 158 12.55 24.32 -6.96
N PRO A 159 13.05 23.54 -7.94
CA PRO A 159 12.54 22.21 -8.24
C PRO A 159 12.36 21.36 -6.97
N PHE A 160 11.28 20.55 -6.90
CA PHE A 160 10.92 19.87 -5.66
C PHE A 160 12.02 18.97 -5.09
N PHE A 161 12.87 18.38 -5.92
CA PHE A 161 13.98 17.53 -5.49
C PHE A 161 15.34 18.26 -5.41
N GLU A 162 15.37 19.60 -5.48
CA GLU A 162 16.63 20.33 -5.34
C GLU A 162 17.27 20.10 -3.95
N GLY A 163 18.54 19.70 -3.92
CA GLY A 163 19.23 19.37 -2.66
C GLY A 163 18.91 17.98 -2.11
N VAL A 164 18.18 17.14 -2.87
CA VAL A 164 17.99 15.71 -2.57
C VAL A 164 19.09 14.90 -3.26
N VAL A 165 19.75 14.03 -2.52
CA VAL A 165 20.67 13.04 -3.08
C VAL A 165 19.85 11.91 -3.68
N MET A 166 20.08 11.65 -4.96
CA MET A 166 19.50 10.51 -5.65
C MET A 166 20.46 9.34 -5.60
N LEU A 167 19.92 8.13 -5.46
CA LEU A 167 20.67 6.91 -5.71
C LEU A 167 21.26 6.94 -7.12
N ASP A 168 22.51 6.52 -7.21
CA ASP A 168 23.11 6.10 -8.47
C ASP A 168 22.49 4.78 -8.95
N ASP A 169 22.72 4.46 -10.22
CA ASP A 169 22.05 3.34 -10.87
C ASP A 169 22.47 1.98 -10.28
N ALA A 170 23.69 1.84 -9.75
CA ALA A 170 24.17 0.60 -9.13
C ALA A 170 23.54 0.38 -7.75
N ARG A 171 23.44 1.44 -6.93
CA ARG A 171 22.74 1.39 -5.64
C ARG A 171 21.24 1.19 -5.82
N LEU A 172 20.63 1.80 -6.85
CA LEU A 172 19.24 1.54 -7.21
C LEU A 172 19.02 0.08 -7.58
N LEU A 173 19.88 -0.49 -8.44
CA LEU A 173 19.85 -1.91 -8.78
C LEU A 173 19.98 -2.82 -7.54
N ARG A 174 20.88 -2.48 -6.63
CA ARG A 174 21.04 -3.22 -5.36
C ARG A 174 19.77 -3.15 -4.51
N ARG A 175 19.19 -1.97 -4.32
CA ARG A 175 17.96 -1.77 -3.55
C ARG A 175 16.83 -2.63 -4.12
N VAL A 176 16.60 -2.58 -5.43
CA VAL A 176 15.48 -3.32 -6.06
C VAL A 176 15.69 -4.83 -6.05
N THR A 177 16.91 -5.32 -6.27
CA THR A 177 17.22 -6.77 -6.24
C THR A 177 17.09 -7.34 -4.82
N LEU A 178 17.53 -6.60 -3.80
CA LEU A 178 17.33 -6.99 -2.41
C LEU A 178 15.85 -6.95 -2.01
N GLN A 179 15.16 -5.86 -2.35
CA GLN A 179 13.78 -5.64 -1.92
C GLN A 179 12.80 -6.58 -2.61
N LEU A 180 12.95 -6.80 -3.92
CA LEU A 180 12.03 -7.61 -4.71
C LEU A 180 12.46 -9.07 -4.80
N ALA A 181 13.76 -9.37 -4.90
CA ALA A 181 14.25 -10.73 -5.12
C ALA A 181 15.04 -11.33 -3.94
N GLY A 182 15.33 -10.56 -2.89
CA GLY A 182 16.05 -11.06 -1.71
C GLY A 182 17.47 -11.55 -2.01
N ARG A 183 18.09 -11.05 -3.09
CA ARG A 183 19.44 -11.39 -3.55
C ARG A 183 20.22 -10.13 -3.91
N LEU A 184 21.54 -10.25 -4.01
CA LEU A 184 22.34 -9.18 -4.62
C LEU A 184 22.18 -9.16 -6.15
N PRO A 185 22.52 -8.03 -6.80
CA PRO A 185 22.67 -7.98 -8.24
C PRO A 185 23.66 -9.02 -8.74
N THR A 186 23.36 -9.62 -9.88
CA THR A 186 24.30 -10.47 -10.62
C THR A 186 25.32 -9.61 -11.38
N ASP A 187 26.48 -10.19 -11.73
CA ASP A 187 27.50 -9.50 -12.52
C ASP A 187 26.97 -9.03 -13.88
N ALA A 188 26.05 -9.79 -14.49
CA ALA A 188 25.40 -9.43 -15.75
C ALA A 188 24.47 -8.21 -15.59
N GLU A 189 23.68 -8.15 -14.51
CA GLU A 189 22.82 -6.99 -14.21
C GLU A 189 23.67 -5.75 -13.91
N LEU A 190 24.75 -5.89 -13.14
CA LEU A 190 25.70 -4.80 -12.86
C LEU A 190 26.36 -4.29 -14.14
N ALA A 191 26.82 -5.19 -15.03
CA ALA A 191 27.42 -4.82 -16.30
C ALA A 191 26.41 -4.12 -17.22
N ALA A 192 25.16 -4.59 -17.27
CA ALA A 192 24.10 -3.96 -18.05
C ALA A 192 23.81 -2.52 -17.57
N VAL A 193 23.70 -2.32 -16.26
CA VAL A 193 23.48 -1.00 -15.68
C VAL A 193 24.71 -0.10 -15.83
N ALA A 194 25.92 -0.62 -15.69
CA ALA A 194 27.14 0.16 -15.91
C ALA A 194 27.26 0.66 -17.37
N LYS A 195 26.77 -0.11 -18.33
CA LYS A 195 26.81 0.23 -19.76
C LYS A 195 25.68 1.17 -20.17
N ASP A 196 24.44 0.83 -19.83
CA ASP A 196 23.23 1.47 -20.39
C ASP A 196 22.49 2.35 -19.35
N GLY A 197 23.01 2.43 -18.12
CA GLY A 197 22.40 3.15 -17.01
C GLY A 197 20.97 2.70 -16.72
N ARG A 198 20.11 3.63 -16.33
CA ARG A 198 18.67 3.39 -16.09
C ARG A 198 17.92 2.75 -17.26
N LYS A 199 18.41 2.82 -18.50
CA LYS A 199 17.73 2.20 -19.65
C LYS A 199 17.75 0.66 -19.57
N ALA A 200 18.66 0.07 -18.81
CA ALA A 200 18.69 -1.38 -18.57
C ALA A 200 17.64 -1.85 -17.53
N LEU A 201 17.24 -0.98 -16.59
CA LEU A 201 16.38 -1.36 -15.47
C LEU A 201 15.04 -1.98 -15.87
N PRO A 202 14.30 -1.52 -16.90
CA PRO A 202 13.04 -2.14 -17.28
C PRO A 202 13.14 -3.64 -17.56
N ALA A 203 14.19 -4.07 -18.28
CA ALA A 203 14.40 -5.48 -18.61
C ALA A 203 14.82 -6.30 -17.38
N VAL A 204 15.66 -5.72 -16.51
CA VAL A 204 16.04 -6.33 -15.23
C VAL A 204 14.82 -6.53 -14.33
N LEU A 205 13.96 -5.52 -14.20
CA LEU A 205 12.73 -5.60 -13.41
C LEU A 205 11.75 -6.63 -13.98
N ASP A 206 11.66 -6.76 -15.31
CA ASP A 206 10.83 -7.80 -15.94
C ASP A 206 11.32 -9.22 -15.63
N ALA A 207 12.63 -9.41 -15.47
CA ALA A 207 13.22 -10.68 -15.03
C ALA A 207 12.98 -10.91 -13.52
N LEU A 208 13.28 -9.91 -12.68
CA LEU A 208 13.09 -9.97 -11.23
C LEU A 208 11.65 -10.31 -10.85
N MET A 209 10.67 -9.67 -11.51
CA MET A 209 9.24 -9.91 -11.26
C MET A 209 8.71 -11.23 -11.83
N LYS A 210 9.59 -12.15 -12.25
CA LYS A 210 9.28 -13.54 -12.56
C LYS A 210 9.89 -14.51 -11.54
N GLU A 211 10.73 -14.04 -10.63
CA GLU A 211 11.36 -14.87 -9.61
C GLU A 211 10.37 -15.17 -8.46
N GLU A 212 10.49 -16.36 -7.86
CA GLU A 212 9.65 -16.77 -6.72
C GLU A 212 9.76 -15.81 -5.52
N ALA A 213 10.93 -15.21 -5.32
CA ALA A 213 11.15 -14.25 -4.26
C ALA A 213 10.31 -12.97 -4.41
N PHE A 214 10.03 -12.53 -5.65
CA PHE A 214 9.14 -11.39 -5.90
C PHE A 214 7.72 -11.69 -5.46
N TYR A 215 7.22 -12.88 -5.77
CA TYR A 215 5.87 -13.30 -5.37
C TYR A 215 5.75 -13.47 -3.85
N LEU A 216 6.80 -13.95 -3.18
CA LEU A 216 6.86 -13.95 -1.71
C LEU A 216 6.76 -12.52 -1.16
N ARG A 217 7.59 -11.60 -1.66
CA ARG A 217 7.57 -10.19 -1.23
C ARG A 217 6.23 -9.52 -1.50
N LEU A 218 5.60 -9.81 -2.64
CA LEU A 218 4.30 -9.30 -3.03
C LEU A 218 3.23 -9.70 -2.01
N ARG A 219 3.17 -10.98 -1.65
CA ARG A 219 2.24 -11.49 -0.63
C ARG A 219 2.46 -10.85 0.73
N GLU A 220 3.70 -10.72 1.18
CA GLU A 220 4.04 -10.04 2.43
C GLU A 220 3.53 -8.59 2.42
N GLY A 221 3.81 -7.85 1.34
CA GLY A 221 3.48 -6.43 1.25
C GLY A 221 1.98 -6.14 1.15
N PHE A 222 1.24 -6.95 0.40
CA PHE A 222 -0.21 -6.80 0.35
C PHE A 222 -0.92 -7.33 1.60
N ASN A 223 -0.33 -8.30 2.32
CA ASN A 223 -0.88 -8.71 3.61
C ASN A 223 -0.72 -7.63 4.68
N ASP A 224 0.35 -6.83 4.64
CA ASP A 224 0.48 -5.64 5.50
C ASP A 224 -0.65 -4.61 5.25
N VAL A 225 -1.32 -4.67 4.10
CA VAL A 225 -2.49 -3.82 3.76
C VAL A 225 -3.80 -4.51 4.13
N PHE A 226 -4.05 -5.71 3.60
CA PHE A 226 -5.36 -6.38 3.70
C PHE A 226 -5.53 -7.23 4.96
N LEU A 227 -4.44 -7.56 5.65
CA LEU A 227 -4.41 -8.25 6.95
C LEU A 227 -5.17 -9.59 6.99
N THR A 228 -5.39 -10.23 5.86
CA THR A 228 -6.23 -11.44 5.74
C THR A 228 -5.61 -12.68 6.39
N ALA A 229 -4.31 -12.66 6.71
CA ALA A 229 -3.69 -13.71 7.51
C ALA A 229 -4.15 -13.71 8.99
N GLY A 230 -4.66 -12.58 9.49
CA GLY A 230 -5.03 -12.38 10.89
C GLY A 230 -6.45 -12.83 11.24
N VAL A 231 -6.88 -14.00 10.77
CA VAL A 231 -8.21 -14.54 11.10
C VAL A 231 -8.23 -15.03 12.55
N ASP A 232 -9.32 -14.74 13.27
CA ASP A 232 -9.51 -15.19 14.64
C ASP A 232 -9.76 -16.70 14.75
N GLY A 233 -9.20 -17.30 15.81
CA GLY A 233 -9.37 -18.72 16.12
C GLY A 233 -8.65 -19.65 15.14
N ASN A 234 -9.16 -20.88 15.02
CA ASN A 234 -8.62 -21.87 14.10
C ASN A 234 -9.22 -21.66 12.70
N PRO A 235 -8.41 -21.43 11.64
CA PRO A 235 -8.92 -21.14 10.29
C PRO A 235 -9.87 -22.21 9.73
N ASP A 236 -9.64 -23.50 10.02
CA ASP A 236 -10.53 -24.60 9.63
C ASP A 236 -11.92 -24.56 10.30
N GLN A 237 -12.13 -23.65 11.26
CA GLN A 237 -13.39 -23.45 11.97
C GLN A 237 -13.99 -22.05 11.79
N SER A 238 -13.15 -21.02 11.64
CA SER A 238 -13.58 -19.64 11.43
C SER A 238 -13.83 -19.31 9.97
N VAL A 239 -13.00 -19.81 9.06
CA VAL A 239 -13.15 -19.64 7.59
C VAL A 239 -14.18 -20.64 7.06
N LEU A 240 -14.09 -21.91 7.50
CA LEU A 240 -15.01 -22.97 7.09
C LEU A 240 -16.08 -23.21 8.15
N SER A 241 -17.23 -22.56 7.95
CA SER A 241 -18.39 -22.72 8.82
C SER A 241 -18.86 -24.17 8.95
N TYR A 242 -19.40 -24.51 10.12
CA TYR A 242 -20.05 -25.80 10.32
C TYR A 242 -21.32 -25.92 9.46
N GLU A 243 -21.97 -24.80 9.16
CA GLU A 243 -23.23 -24.70 8.44
C GLU A 243 -23.14 -25.20 7.00
N HIS A 244 -22.01 -24.96 6.33
CA HIS A 244 -21.83 -25.28 4.91
C HIS A 244 -20.77 -26.35 4.67
N PHE A 245 -19.86 -26.56 5.63
CA PHE A 245 -18.70 -27.45 5.46
C PHE A 245 -18.59 -28.51 6.57
N GLU A 246 -19.70 -28.86 7.26
CA GLU A 246 -19.76 -29.85 8.35
C GLU A 246 -19.00 -31.15 8.03
N LYS A 247 -19.18 -31.68 6.82
CA LYS A 247 -18.64 -32.99 6.42
C LYS A 247 -17.17 -32.96 5.99
N THR A 248 -16.66 -31.79 5.59
CA THR A 248 -15.39 -31.65 4.88
C THR A 248 -14.34 -30.89 5.68
N ARG A 249 -14.73 -29.92 6.50
CA ARG A 249 -13.80 -28.99 7.16
C ARG A 249 -12.79 -29.64 8.11
N LEU A 250 -13.13 -30.79 8.71
CA LEU A 250 -12.29 -31.55 9.66
C LEU A 250 -11.69 -32.84 9.04
N TRP A 251 -11.54 -32.91 7.71
CA TRP A 251 -11.06 -34.11 7.02
C TRP A 251 -9.75 -34.67 7.59
N TYR A 252 -8.83 -33.81 8.06
CA TYR A 252 -7.53 -34.20 8.60
C TYR A 252 -7.63 -35.08 9.85
N GLN A 253 -8.74 -35.02 10.60
CA GLN A 253 -8.96 -35.86 11.79
C GLN A 253 -9.18 -37.34 11.45
N LYS A 254 -9.60 -37.61 10.21
CA LYS A 254 -9.86 -38.97 9.70
C LYS A 254 -8.81 -39.40 8.66
N PHE A 255 -7.75 -38.60 8.47
CA PHE A 255 -6.73 -38.90 7.49
C PHE A 255 -5.85 -40.06 7.98
N ASP A 256 -5.67 -41.07 7.12
CA ASP A 256 -4.95 -42.27 7.50
C ASP A 256 -3.43 -42.03 7.56
N LEU A 257 -2.89 -42.09 8.78
CA LEU A 257 -1.46 -42.05 9.07
C LEU A 257 -0.95 -43.39 9.62
N GLY A 258 -1.70 -44.49 9.43
CA GLY A 258 -1.38 -45.82 9.95
C GLY A 258 -0.08 -46.41 9.41
N HIS A 259 0.40 -45.93 8.26
CA HIS A 259 1.72 -46.28 7.72
C HIS A 259 2.89 -45.84 8.64
N ILE A 260 2.69 -44.83 9.50
CA ILE A 260 3.66 -44.42 10.52
C ILE A 260 3.45 -45.30 11.74
N LYS A 261 4.34 -46.28 11.96
CA LYS A 261 4.20 -47.28 13.04
C LYS A 261 4.41 -46.69 14.43
N ASP A 262 5.37 -45.76 14.56
CA ASP A 262 5.67 -45.07 15.81
C ASP A 262 4.54 -44.09 16.18
N GLU A 263 4.06 -44.17 17.42
CA GLU A 263 2.91 -43.37 17.87
C GLU A 263 3.25 -41.88 18.01
N ALA A 264 4.45 -41.56 18.49
CA ALA A 264 4.88 -40.18 18.68
C ALA A 264 5.07 -39.46 17.33
N GLU A 265 5.70 -40.12 16.37
CA GLU A 265 5.86 -39.61 15.01
C GLU A 265 4.52 -39.52 14.28
N ARG A 266 3.60 -40.48 14.48
CA ARG A 266 2.24 -40.41 13.92
C ARG A 266 1.48 -39.19 14.46
N ARG A 267 1.56 -38.95 15.77
CA ARG A 267 0.94 -37.78 16.43
C ARG A 267 1.53 -36.47 15.92
N LYS A 268 2.85 -36.39 15.79
CA LYS A 268 3.56 -35.23 15.23
C LYS A 268 3.17 -34.97 13.78
N ALA A 269 3.06 -36.01 12.95
CA ALA A 269 2.57 -35.91 11.58
C ALA A 269 1.13 -35.39 11.53
N GLY A 270 0.24 -35.86 12.42
CA GLY A 270 -1.12 -35.35 12.56
C GLY A 270 -1.18 -33.86 12.91
N TYR A 271 -0.33 -33.40 13.84
CA TYR A 271 -0.23 -31.97 14.16
C TYR A 271 0.29 -31.15 13.00
N LYS A 272 1.30 -31.66 12.28
CA LYS A 272 1.82 -31.01 11.07
C LYS A 272 0.73 -30.90 9.99
N LEU A 273 -0.04 -31.97 9.76
CA LEU A 273 -1.13 -32.00 8.80
C LEU A 273 -2.17 -30.92 9.09
N ALA A 274 -2.60 -30.80 10.35
CA ALA A 274 -3.54 -29.77 10.78
C ALA A 274 -2.96 -28.35 10.64
N ALA A 275 -1.68 -28.16 11.00
CA ALA A 275 -1.00 -26.87 10.88
C ALA A 275 -0.84 -26.44 9.40
N ASP A 276 -0.41 -27.34 8.52
CA ASP A 276 -0.26 -27.09 7.09
C ASP A 276 -1.61 -26.75 6.45
N TYR A 277 -2.67 -27.48 6.81
CA TYR A 277 -4.02 -27.21 6.32
C TYR A 277 -4.50 -25.82 6.73
N ARG A 278 -4.40 -25.46 8.01
CA ARG A 278 -4.76 -24.13 8.51
C ARG A 278 -3.95 -23.02 7.83
N LYS A 279 -2.65 -23.24 7.67
CA LYS A 279 -1.77 -22.30 6.96
C LYS A 279 -2.19 -22.15 5.49
N SER A 280 -2.52 -23.25 4.82
CA SER A 280 -2.96 -23.22 3.41
C SER A 280 -4.23 -22.40 3.22
N LEU A 281 -5.19 -22.49 4.16
CA LEU A 281 -6.41 -21.65 4.16
C LEU A 281 -6.07 -20.16 4.34
N LEU A 282 -5.15 -19.81 5.24
CA LEU A 282 -4.78 -18.41 5.46
C LEU A 282 -4.02 -17.79 4.28
N GLU A 283 -3.31 -18.59 3.48
CA GLU A 283 -2.55 -18.09 2.34
C GLU A 283 -3.43 -17.73 1.13
N GLU A 284 -4.64 -18.29 0.99
CA GLU A 284 -5.50 -18.17 -0.21
C GLU A 284 -5.70 -16.73 -0.72
N PRO A 285 -6.02 -15.74 0.13
CA PRO A 285 -6.26 -14.37 -0.35
C PRO A 285 -5.00 -13.76 -0.96
N MET A 286 -3.83 -14.00 -0.36
CA MET A 286 -2.57 -13.50 -0.90
C MET A 286 -2.08 -14.33 -2.08
N ARG A 287 -2.47 -15.60 -2.17
CA ARG A 287 -2.26 -16.43 -3.36
C ARG A 287 -3.12 -15.96 -4.54
N LEU A 288 -4.30 -15.37 -4.31
CA LEU A 288 -5.06 -14.68 -5.36
C LEU A 288 -4.29 -13.48 -5.92
N VAL A 289 -3.77 -12.61 -5.04
CA VAL A 289 -2.92 -11.46 -5.44
C VAL A 289 -1.71 -11.95 -6.24
N GLU A 290 -1.02 -12.97 -5.74
CA GLU A 290 0.09 -13.61 -6.45
C GLU A 290 -0.34 -14.15 -7.81
N TYR A 291 -1.43 -14.91 -7.89
CA TYR A 291 -1.90 -15.55 -9.11
C TYR A 291 -2.22 -14.51 -10.20
N ILE A 292 -2.89 -13.41 -9.83
CA ILE A 292 -3.20 -12.31 -10.75
C ILE A 292 -1.92 -11.73 -11.33
N VAL A 293 -0.97 -11.35 -10.46
CA VAL A 293 0.29 -10.71 -10.88
C VAL A 293 1.21 -11.66 -11.64
N ARG A 294 1.29 -12.93 -11.22
CA ARG A 294 2.11 -13.97 -11.86
C ARG A 294 1.67 -14.22 -13.29
N ASN A 295 0.36 -14.22 -13.53
CA ASN A 295 -0.21 -14.48 -14.85
C ASN A 295 -0.48 -13.21 -15.67
N ASN A 296 0.01 -12.04 -15.21
CA ASN A 296 -0.21 -10.73 -15.85
C ASN A 296 -1.69 -10.44 -16.11
N ARG A 297 -2.58 -10.88 -15.21
CA ARG A 297 -4.01 -10.60 -15.26
C ARG A 297 -4.29 -9.16 -14.82
N PRO A 298 -5.41 -8.56 -15.25
CA PRO A 298 -5.82 -7.25 -14.75
C PRO A 298 -5.96 -7.26 -13.23
N PHE A 299 -5.31 -6.33 -12.53
CA PHE A 299 -5.35 -6.29 -11.07
C PHE A 299 -6.73 -5.96 -10.50
N THR A 300 -7.66 -5.48 -11.33
CA THR A 300 -9.09 -5.39 -11.00
C THR A 300 -9.67 -6.73 -10.53
N GLU A 301 -9.10 -7.87 -10.94
CA GLU A 301 -9.48 -9.19 -10.43
C GLU A 301 -9.36 -9.34 -8.91
N VAL A 302 -8.61 -8.46 -8.22
CA VAL A 302 -8.58 -8.42 -6.76
C VAL A 302 -9.96 -8.16 -6.15
N VAL A 303 -10.89 -7.55 -6.90
CA VAL A 303 -12.30 -7.36 -6.53
C VAL A 303 -13.30 -7.98 -7.52
N THR A 304 -12.87 -8.37 -8.73
CA THR A 304 -13.78 -8.94 -9.76
C THR A 304 -13.59 -10.43 -10.02
N ALA A 305 -12.56 -11.09 -9.46
CA ALA A 305 -12.34 -12.50 -9.71
C ALA A 305 -13.55 -13.33 -9.27
N ASP A 306 -14.10 -14.12 -10.18
CA ASP A 306 -15.22 -15.03 -9.94
C ASP A 306 -14.76 -16.43 -9.49
N TYR A 307 -13.55 -16.50 -8.93
CA TYR A 307 -12.88 -17.69 -8.44
C TYR A 307 -12.07 -17.39 -7.17
N ILE A 308 -11.73 -18.42 -6.41
CA ILE A 308 -10.71 -18.38 -5.34
C ILE A 308 -9.52 -19.24 -5.71
N ILE A 309 -8.43 -19.09 -4.97
CA ILE A 309 -7.24 -19.93 -5.11
C ILE A 309 -7.21 -20.93 -3.96
N VAL A 310 -7.11 -22.23 -4.26
CA VAL A 310 -7.13 -23.30 -3.27
C VAL A 310 -5.94 -24.22 -3.42
N SER A 311 -5.49 -24.82 -2.32
CA SER A 311 -4.50 -25.88 -2.33
C SER A 311 -5.14 -27.26 -2.29
N PRO A 312 -4.40 -28.37 -2.49
CA PRO A 312 -4.91 -29.70 -2.23
C PRO A 312 -5.55 -29.85 -0.84
N TYR A 313 -5.02 -29.15 0.16
CA TYR A 313 -5.50 -29.27 1.55
C TYR A 313 -6.76 -28.44 1.78
N SER A 314 -6.79 -27.20 1.28
CA SER A 314 -8.00 -26.39 1.40
C SER A 314 -9.13 -26.85 0.48
N ALA A 315 -8.82 -27.41 -0.70
CA ALA A 315 -9.80 -28.06 -1.58
C ALA A 315 -10.53 -29.23 -0.91
N ARG A 316 -9.85 -29.98 -0.01
CA ARG A 316 -10.50 -31.01 0.81
C ARG A 316 -11.46 -30.39 1.82
N GLY A 317 -11.07 -29.26 2.43
CA GLY A 317 -11.93 -28.46 3.31
C GLY A 317 -13.18 -27.94 2.62
N TYR A 318 -13.06 -27.43 1.39
CA TYR A 318 -14.18 -26.97 0.56
C TYR A 318 -14.99 -28.11 -0.07
N GLY A 319 -14.54 -29.36 0.00
CA GLY A 319 -15.23 -30.51 -0.58
C GLY A 319 -15.10 -30.63 -2.10
N VAL A 320 -14.12 -29.95 -2.72
CA VAL A 320 -13.91 -29.94 -4.18
C VAL A 320 -12.63 -30.68 -4.59
N PHE A 321 -11.91 -31.29 -3.65
CA PHE A 321 -10.63 -31.96 -3.93
C PHE A 321 -10.71 -33.02 -5.03
N GLU A 322 -11.71 -33.90 -5.02
CA GLU A 322 -11.81 -34.96 -6.04
C GLU A 322 -11.98 -34.39 -7.46
N GLN A 323 -12.61 -33.22 -7.60
CA GLN A 323 -12.77 -32.54 -8.88
C GLN A 323 -11.46 -31.88 -9.35
N LEU A 324 -10.62 -31.45 -8.41
CA LEU A 324 -9.38 -30.72 -8.69
C LEU A 324 -8.12 -31.60 -8.65
N LYS A 325 -8.22 -32.84 -8.16
CA LYS A 325 -7.06 -33.72 -7.91
C LYS A 325 -6.13 -33.85 -9.12
N GLY A 326 -6.68 -33.92 -10.33
CA GLY A 326 -5.91 -34.02 -11.58
C GLY A 326 -5.25 -32.73 -12.04
N GLN A 327 -5.58 -31.58 -11.44
CA GLN A 327 -4.98 -30.27 -11.76
C GLN A 327 -3.73 -29.98 -10.92
N PHE A 328 -3.58 -30.63 -9.77
CA PHE A 328 -2.40 -30.53 -8.92
C PHE A 328 -1.28 -31.42 -9.44
N LYS A 329 -0.07 -30.87 -9.56
CA LYS A 329 1.14 -31.63 -9.87
C LYS A 329 1.49 -32.58 -8.72
N ASN A 330 1.29 -32.14 -7.48
CA ASN A 330 1.48 -32.94 -6.28
C ASN A 330 0.28 -32.76 -5.32
N PRO A 331 -0.69 -33.69 -5.33
CA PRO A 331 -1.84 -33.66 -4.42
C PRO A 331 -1.52 -33.76 -2.92
N ASN A 332 -0.25 -33.99 -2.56
CA ASN A 332 0.27 -33.99 -1.20
C ASN A 332 1.04 -32.72 -0.82
N ASP A 333 1.24 -31.78 -1.76
CA ASP A 333 1.82 -30.47 -1.45
C ASP A 333 0.73 -29.55 -0.90
N PRO A 334 0.75 -29.17 0.40
CA PRO A 334 -0.24 -28.28 0.97
C PRO A 334 -0.19 -26.84 0.42
N PHE A 335 0.87 -26.48 -0.31
CA PHE A 335 1.14 -25.12 -0.79
C PHE A 335 1.27 -25.02 -2.31
N GLU A 336 0.80 -26.04 -3.05
CA GLU A 336 0.47 -25.91 -4.47
C GLU A 336 -0.93 -25.30 -4.58
N PHE A 337 -1.13 -24.29 -5.42
CA PHE A 337 -2.37 -23.52 -5.46
C PHE A 337 -2.94 -23.40 -6.88
N VAL A 338 -4.24 -23.63 -7.04
CA VAL A 338 -4.97 -23.56 -8.32
C VAL A 338 -6.27 -22.76 -8.18
N PRO A 339 -6.73 -22.08 -9.24
CA PRO A 339 -8.01 -21.37 -9.22
C PRO A 339 -9.20 -22.34 -9.27
N VAL A 340 -10.28 -22.02 -8.57
CA VAL A 340 -11.54 -22.77 -8.60
C VAL A 340 -12.74 -21.86 -8.39
N LYS A 341 -13.86 -22.19 -9.03
CA LYS A 341 -15.18 -21.65 -8.71
C LYS A 341 -15.90 -22.62 -7.79
N LEU A 342 -16.26 -22.19 -6.58
CA LEU A 342 -17.03 -23.03 -5.69
C LEU A 342 -18.48 -23.12 -6.17
N ASN A 343 -19.12 -24.26 -5.94
CA ASN A 343 -20.56 -24.37 -6.07
C ASN A 343 -21.24 -23.48 -5.00
N ALA A 344 -22.47 -23.05 -5.29
CA ALA A 344 -23.28 -22.32 -4.31
C ALA A 344 -23.37 -23.10 -3.00
N LEU A 345 -23.27 -22.40 -1.87
CA LEU A 345 -23.19 -23.06 -0.57
C LEU A 345 -24.51 -23.75 -0.23
N VAL A 346 -24.43 -24.99 0.23
CA VAL A 346 -25.57 -25.76 0.71
C VAL A 346 -25.52 -25.78 2.22
N GLY A 347 -26.56 -25.23 2.86
CA GLY A 347 -26.68 -25.23 4.31
C GLY A 347 -27.27 -26.53 4.85
N ARG A 348 -27.29 -26.67 6.18
CA ARG A 348 -27.95 -27.81 6.86
C ARG A 348 -29.47 -27.86 6.69
N SER A 349 -30.08 -26.77 6.20
CA SER A 349 -31.48 -26.71 5.82
C SER A 349 -31.64 -25.91 4.53
N LYS A 350 -32.72 -26.15 3.78
CA LYS A 350 -32.98 -25.48 2.49
C LYS A 350 -33.03 -23.95 2.62
N ALA A 351 -33.47 -23.42 3.77
CA ALA A 351 -33.53 -21.97 4.03
C ALA A 351 -32.15 -21.31 4.12
N GLU A 352 -31.11 -22.12 4.32
CA GLU A 352 -29.71 -21.69 4.50
C GLU A 352 -28.88 -21.93 3.23
N ASN A 353 -29.50 -22.47 2.18
CA ASN A 353 -28.85 -22.56 0.88
C ASN A 353 -28.61 -21.15 0.33
N GLN A 354 -27.45 -20.97 -0.28
CA GLN A 354 -27.13 -19.73 -0.95
C GLN A 354 -27.96 -19.59 -2.23
N ASP A 355 -28.59 -18.42 -2.37
CA ASP A 355 -29.23 -18.04 -3.63
C ASP A 355 -28.14 -17.90 -4.70
N SER A 356 -28.31 -18.60 -5.81
CA SER A 356 -27.41 -18.49 -6.95
C SER A 356 -28.15 -18.79 -8.25
N ALA A 357 -28.12 -17.85 -9.18
CA ALA A 357 -28.69 -18.05 -10.51
C ALA A 357 -27.81 -18.95 -11.40
N THR A 358 -26.52 -19.09 -11.07
CA THR A 358 -25.54 -19.83 -11.86
C THR A 358 -25.19 -21.20 -11.27
N GLY A 359 -25.68 -21.51 -10.07
CA GLY A 359 -25.27 -22.69 -9.31
C GLY A 359 -23.89 -22.58 -8.65
N TYR A 360 -23.18 -21.45 -8.85
CA TYR A 360 -21.87 -21.18 -8.27
C TYR A 360 -21.96 -20.13 -7.16
N TYR A 361 -20.99 -20.19 -6.23
CA TYR A 361 -20.78 -19.13 -5.26
C TYR A 361 -20.35 -17.85 -6.01
N PRO A 362 -21.00 -16.70 -5.75
CA PRO A 362 -20.73 -15.44 -6.43
C PRO A 362 -19.43 -14.79 -5.92
N HIS A 363 -18.29 -15.38 -6.26
CA HIS A 363 -16.98 -14.84 -5.91
C HIS A 363 -16.77 -13.44 -6.51
N ALA A 364 -16.18 -12.53 -5.73
CA ALA A 364 -15.86 -11.15 -6.06
C ALA A 364 -14.47 -10.79 -5.51
N GLY A 365 -13.45 -11.51 -5.98
CA GLY A 365 -12.08 -11.43 -5.48
C GLY A 365 -12.02 -11.49 -3.95
N LEU A 366 -11.20 -10.61 -3.34
CA LEU A 366 -11.01 -10.54 -1.91
C LEU A 366 -12.31 -10.28 -1.14
N LEU A 367 -13.23 -9.47 -1.67
CA LEU A 367 -14.47 -9.06 -0.99
C LEU A 367 -15.32 -10.24 -0.53
N SER A 368 -15.23 -11.34 -1.30
CA SER A 368 -16.04 -12.55 -1.09
C SER A 368 -15.27 -13.71 -0.46
N THR A 369 -13.97 -13.55 -0.23
CA THR A 369 -13.17 -14.60 0.43
C THR A 369 -13.62 -14.76 1.87
N PHE A 370 -13.73 -16.00 2.33
CA PHE A 370 -14.16 -16.30 3.69
C PHE A 370 -13.21 -15.69 4.73
N GLN A 371 -11.92 -15.58 4.39
CA GLN A 371 -10.86 -14.98 5.19
C GLN A 371 -11.06 -13.47 5.36
N TYR A 372 -11.38 -12.74 4.28
CA TYR A 372 -11.66 -11.29 4.36
C TYR A 372 -12.93 -11.02 5.17
N LEU A 373 -13.97 -11.84 4.97
CA LEU A 373 -15.23 -11.74 5.71
C LEU A 373 -15.07 -12.06 7.20
N ALA A 374 -14.22 -13.02 7.56
CA ALA A 374 -13.89 -13.37 8.93
C ALA A 374 -12.93 -12.37 9.59
N ARG A 375 -11.95 -11.83 8.85
CA ARG A 375 -11.01 -10.82 9.35
C ARG A 375 -11.70 -9.53 9.77
N TYR A 376 -12.75 -9.17 9.04
CA TYR A 376 -13.56 -7.97 9.28
C TYR A 376 -14.98 -8.38 9.68
N PRO A 377 -15.19 -8.74 10.97
CA PRO A 377 -16.47 -9.24 11.44
C PRO A 377 -17.57 -8.17 11.44
N THR A 378 -18.81 -8.62 11.63
CA THR A 378 -19.97 -7.74 11.84
C THR A 378 -20.64 -8.05 13.19
N THR A 379 -21.44 -7.11 13.68
CA THR A 379 -22.24 -7.22 14.91
C THR A 379 -23.59 -6.54 14.70
N GLU A 380 -24.55 -6.72 15.62
CA GLU A 380 -25.85 -6.01 15.58
C GLU A 380 -25.71 -4.48 15.57
N THR A 381 -24.62 -3.94 16.12
CA THR A 381 -24.34 -2.49 16.15
C THR A 381 -23.55 -2.03 14.92
N ASN A 382 -22.54 -2.79 14.50
CA ASN A 382 -21.71 -2.43 13.35
C ASN A 382 -22.44 -2.65 12.02
N ARG A 383 -23.29 -3.68 11.90
CA ARG A 383 -24.14 -3.94 10.73
C ARG A 383 -23.39 -3.89 9.39
N ASN A 384 -22.22 -4.55 9.31
CA ASN A 384 -21.26 -4.57 8.21
C ASN A 384 -20.51 -3.26 7.90
N ARG A 385 -20.68 -2.20 8.71
CA ARG A 385 -19.97 -0.92 8.51
C ARG A 385 -18.45 -1.04 8.63
N LEU A 386 -17.93 -2.02 9.38
CA LEU A 386 -16.50 -2.33 9.41
C LEU A 386 -16.03 -2.83 8.04
N ARG A 387 -16.73 -3.79 7.45
CA ARG A 387 -16.42 -4.30 6.10
C ARG A 387 -16.49 -3.19 5.06
N ALA A 388 -17.51 -2.34 5.13
CA ALA A 388 -17.66 -1.19 4.25
C ALA A 388 -16.52 -0.17 4.44
N ARG A 389 -16.14 0.15 5.68
CA ARG A 389 -14.99 1.02 5.98
C ARG A 389 -13.71 0.46 5.36
N MET A 390 -13.43 -0.83 5.60
CA MET A 390 -12.23 -1.47 5.07
C MET A 390 -12.27 -1.55 3.55
N TYR A 391 -13.43 -1.77 2.94
CA TYR A 391 -13.60 -1.69 1.48
C TYR A 391 -13.17 -0.32 0.93
N TYR A 392 -13.67 0.78 1.51
CA TYR A 392 -13.32 2.13 1.08
C TYR A 392 -11.82 2.41 1.25
N GLN A 393 -11.25 1.99 2.39
CA GLN A 393 -9.83 2.18 2.67
C GLN A 393 -8.94 1.35 1.73
N HIS A 394 -9.29 0.08 1.50
CA HIS A 394 -8.48 -0.85 0.73
C HIS A 394 -8.57 -0.66 -0.77
N PHE A 395 -9.74 -0.32 -1.29
CA PHE A 395 -9.97 -0.33 -2.75
C PHE A 395 -10.24 1.04 -3.35
N LEU A 396 -10.55 2.04 -2.52
CA LEU A 396 -10.83 3.41 -2.98
C LEU A 396 -10.01 4.48 -2.26
N GLY A 397 -9.13 4.11 -1.32
CA GLY A 397 -8.19 5.02 -0.65
C GLY A 397 -8.89 6.02 0.27
N VAL A 398 -10.13 5.74 0.69
CA VAL A 398 -10.93 6.63 1.52
C VAL A 398 -10.95 6.13 2.96
N ASP A 399 -10.36 6.90 3.87
CA ASP A 399 -10.59 6.69 5.30
C ASP A 399 -11.90 7.37 5.73
N VAL A 400 -12.95 6.55 5.86
CA VAL A 400 -14.28 7.01 6.24
C VAL A 400 -14.29 7.72 7.60
N LEU A 401 -13.35 7.41 8.50
CA LEU A 401 -13.26 8.08 9.80
C LEU A 401 -12.73 9.52 9.71
N GLU A 402 -12.10 9.87 8.59
CA GLU A 402 -11.54 11.20 8.33
C GLU A 402 -12.48 12.09 7.52
N LEU A 403 -13.63 11.56 7.04
CA LEU A 403 -14.59 12.28 6.19
C LEU A 403 -15.43 13.31 6.94
N ALA A 404 -15.68 13.15 8.24
CA ALA A 404 -16.43 14.12 9.05
C ALA A 404 -15.86 14.23 10.46
N ALA A 405 -16.05 15.39 11.09
CA ALA A 405 -15.75 15.54 12.51
C ALA A 405 -16.58 14.52 13.30
N ARG A 406 -15.94 13.81 14.25
CA ARG A 406 -16.67 12.90 15.15
C ARG A 406 -17.79 13.68 15.82
N VAL A 407 -18.98 13.10 15.85
CA VAL A 407 -20.16 13.69 16.50
C VAL A 407 -19.79 14.01 17.94
N SER A 408 -19.78 15.29 18.30
CA SER A 408 -19.35 15.76 19.62
C SER A 408 -20.36 15.42 20.72
N ASP A 409 -21.62 15.17 20.36
CA ASP A 409 -22.68 14.76 21.27
C ASP A 409 -23.67 13.78 20.59
N ALA A 410 -23.26 12.52 20.50
CA ALA A 410 -24.09 11.46 19.93
C ALA A 410 -25.36 11.19 20.78
N ALA A 411 -25.32 11.49 22.08
CA ALA A 411 -26.45 11.26 22.98
C ALA A 411 -27.61 12.20 22.68
N THR A 412 -27.33 13.48 22.40
CA THR A 412 -28.35 14.45 21.99
C THR A 412 -28.97 14.10 20.63
N ALA A 413 -28.17 13.62 19.67
CA ALA A 413 -28.72 13.13 18.40
C ALA A 413 -29.67 11.94 18.62
N GLN A 414 -29.32 11.05 19.57
CA GLN A 414 -30.09 9.84 19.88
C GLN A 414 -31.40 10.11 20.65
N THR A 415 -31.49 11.22 21.40
CA THR A 415 -32.76 11.65 22.02
C THR A 415 -33.66 12.40 21.03
N LYS A 416 -33.08 13.11 20.05
CA LYS A 416 -33.82 13.93 19.09
C LYS A 416 -34.38 13.14 17.89
N PHE A 417 -33.69 12.10 17.45
CA PHE A 417 -34.02 11.36 16.24
C PHE A 417 -34.27 9.89 16.53
N ALA A 418 -35.31 9.32 15.94
CA ALA A 418 -35.63 7.90 16.08
C ALA A 418 -34.56 7.01 15.41
N VAL A 419 -34.01 7.47 14.28
CA VAL A 419 -32.89 6.82 13.57
C VAL A 419 -31.83 7.89 13.27
N PRO A 420 -30.95 8.21 14.23
CA PRO A 420 -29.97 9.28 14.08
C PRO A 420 -29.09 9.11 12.84
N THR A 421 -28.70 7.88 12.50
CA THR A 421 -27.84 7.58 11.34
C THR A 421 -28.46 7.96 9.99
N MET A 422 -29.79 8.10 9.90
CA MET A 422 -30.49 8.50 8.69
C MET A 422 -31.08 9.91 8.76
N GLN A 423 -31.39 10.37 9.97
CA GLN A 423 -32.18 11.59 10.20
C GLN A 423 -31.33 12.75 10.72
N ALA A 424 -30.32 12.48 11.56
CA ALA A 424 -29.43 13.48 12.09
C ALA A 424 -28.40 13.88 11.02
N PRO A 425 -28.35 15.13 10.54
CA PRO A 425 -27.45 15.54 9.47
C PRO A 425 -25.97 15.18 9.73
N GLU A 426 -25.53 15.35 10.97
CA GLU A 426 -24.18 15.07 11.45
C GLU A 426 -23.80 13.58 11.41
N CYS A 427 -24.78 12.68 11.45
CA CYS A 427 -24.57 11.25 11.31
C CYS A 427 -24.78 10.81 9.85
N ALA A 428 -25.84 11.31 9.21
CA ALA A 428 -26.25 10.91 7.86
C ALA A 428 -25.18 11.22 6.80
N VAL A 429 -24.32 12.20 7.02
CA VAL A 429 -23.22 12.56 6.09
C VAL A 429 -22.30 11.38 5.78
N CYS A 430 -21.89 10.60 6.78
CA CYS A 430 -21.05 9.42 6.55
C CYS A 430 -21.91 8.18 6.23
N HIS A 431 -23.07 8.04 6.87
CA HIS A 431 -23.92 6.87 6.72
C HIS A 431 -24.52 6.74 5.32
N LYS A 432 -24.75 7.84 4.59
CA LYS A 432 -25.20 7.79 3.18
C LYS A 432 -24.21 7.09 2.25
N THR A 433 -22.92 7.13 2.58
CA THR A 433 -21.86 6.48 1.79
C THR A 433 -21.54 5.09 2.33
N LEU A 434 -21.57 4.94 3.66
CA LEU A 434 -21.14 3.71 4.33
C LEU A 434 -22.24 2.62 4.38
N ASP A 435 -23.47 2.99 4.69
CA ASP A 435 -24.57 2.04 4.88
C ASP A 435 -24.94 1.28 3.59
N PRO A 436 -24.95 1.90 2.40
CA PRO A 436 -25.23 1.16 1.16
C PRO A 436 -24.24 0.03 0.90
N VAL A 437 -22.94 0.29 1.08
CA VAL A 437 -21.91 -0.74 0.94
C VAL A 437 -22.03 -1.79 2.04
N ALA A 438 -22.31 -1.39 3.28
CA ALA A 438 -22.55 -2.33 4.37
C ALA A 438 -23.75 -3.27 4.08
N GLY A 439 -24.79 -2.73 3.46
CA GLY A 439 -25.96 -3.47 2.98
C GLY A 439 -25.62 -4.49 1.90
N LEU A 440 -24.54 -4.33 1.12
CA LEU A 440 -24.12 -5.33 0.14
C LEU A 440 -23.56 -6.61 0.78
N PHE A 441 -23.08 -6.54 2.02
CA PHE A 441 -22.59 -7.68 2.80
C PHE A 441 -23.68 -8.40 3.63
N GLN A 442 -24.95 -8.01 3.45
CA GLN A 442 -26.05 -8.43 4.34
C GLN A 442 -26.31 -9.94 4.42
N ASP A 443 -25.86 -10.72 3.43
CA ASP A 443 -25.97 -12.19 3.44
C ASP A 443 -24.89 -12.89 4.26
N TYR A 444 -23.88 -12.17 4.73
CA TYR A 444 -22.77 -12.72 5.51
C TYR A 444 -22.95 -12.42 7.00
N TRP A 445 -24.13 -12.79 7.53
CA TRP A 445 -24.57 -12.43 8.88
C TRP A 445 -24.53 -13.58 9.89
N ARG A 446 -24.73 -14.82 9.43
CA ARG A 446 -24.86 -15.97 10.33
C ARG A 446 -23.56 -16.13 11.11
N PHE A 447 -23.64 -16.17 12.44
CA PHE A 447 -22.47 -16.01 13.31
C PHE A 447 -21.65 -14.77 12.92
N ALA A 448 -22.23 -13.60 13.16
CA ALA A 448 -21.77 -12.29 12.69
C ALA A 448 -20.24 -12.05 12.85
N GLU A 449 -19.65 -12.58 13.92
CA GLU A 449 -18.21 -12.55 14.23
C GLU A 449 -17.32 -13.38 13.28
N ARG A 450 -17.89 -14.25 12.45
CA ARG A 450 -17.17 -15.18 11.54
C ARG A 450 -17.49 -14.96 10.06
N GLY A 451 -18.44 -14.07 9.73
CA GLY A 451 -18.78 -13.74 8.35
C GLY A 451 -19.33 -14.90 7.52
N VAL A 452 -20.02 -15.83 8.17
CA VAL A 452 -20.61 -16.99 7.48
C VAL A 452 -21.82 -16.53 6.67
N TYR A 453 -21.98 -17.12 5.48
CA TYR A 453 -23.19 -16.96 4.69
C TYR A 453 -24.42 -17.39 5.51
N GLY A 454 -25.50 -16.62 5.41
CA GLY A 454 -26.77 -16.91 6.04
C GLY A 454 -27.47 -15.62 6.38
N LYS A 455 -28.72 -15.55 5.95
CA LYS A 455 -29.56 -14.35 6.05
C LYS A 455 -29.92 -14.09 7.51
N ARG A 456 -29.98 -12.82 7.89
CA ARG A 456 -30.44 -12.42 9.23
C ARG A 456 -31.89 -12.85 9.45
N LYS A 457 -32.18 -13.47 10.61
CA LYS A 457 -33.55 -13.81 11.01
C LYS A 457 -34.37 -12.53 11.15
N GLY A 458 -35.52 -12.47 10.48
CA GLY A 458 -36.38 -11.28 10.46
C GLY A 458 -36.03 -10.25 9.38
N GLY A 459 -35.09 -10.55 8.49
CA GLY A 459 -34.69 -9.66 7.40
C GLY A 459 -33.56 -8.70 7.77
N TRP A 460 -33.07 -7.98 6.76
CA TRP A 460 -32.06 -6.94 6.95
C TRP A 460 -32.65 -5.72 7.66
N PHE A 461 -31.79 -4.93 8.29
CA PHE A 461 -32.17 -3.72 9.00
C PHE A 461 -32.85 -2.72 8.06
N THR A 462 -33.96 -2.13 8.51
CA THR A 462 -34.75 -1.13 7.75
C THR A 462 -34.44 0.31 8.16
N ASP A 463 -33.72 0.49 9.27
CA ASP A 463 -33.20 1.74 9.82
C ASP A 463 -31.77 2.05 9.31
N MET A 464 -31.50 1.71 8.03
CA MET A 464 -30.26 1.99 7.31
C MET A 464 -30.56 2.44 5.88
N PHE A 465 -29.63 3.15 5.24
CA PHE A 465 -29.73 3.41 3.80
C PHE A 465 -29.66 2.09 3.02
N GLY A 466 -30.42 2.01 1.92
CA GLY A 466 -30.54 0.81 1.09
C GLY A 466 -29.21 0.36 0.50
N ALA A 467 -29.08 -0.94 0.24
CA ALA A 467 -27.85 -1.52 -0.33
C ALA A 467 -27.56 -0.93 -1.72
N GLY A 468 -26.30 -0.56 -1.97
CA GLY A 468 -25.91 0.15 -3.17
C GLY A 468 -24.48 0.71 -3.09
N PHE A 469 -24.11 1.54 -4.04
CA PHE A 469 -22.79 2.19 -4.11
C PHE A 469 -22.89 3.56 -4.76
N GLU A 470 -22.36 4.60 -4.09
CA GLU A 470 -22.24 5.98 -4.61
C GLU A 470 -23.52 6.54 -5.26
N GLY A 471 -24.67 6.33 -4.62
CA GLY A 471 -25.98 6.81 -5.08
C GLY A 471 -26.70 5.89 -6.07
N GLU A 472 -26.07 4.80 -6.50
CA GLU A 472 -26.70 3.74 -7.27
C GLU A 472 -27.22 2.64 -6.34
N ASP A 473 -28.53 2.42 -6.33
CA ASP A 473 -29.16 1.35 -5.57
C ASP A 473 -28.87 -0.02 -6.21
N LEU A 474 -28.71 -1.05 -5.38
CA LEU A 474 -28.56 -2.44 -5.85
C LEU A 474 -29.87 -2.90 -6.51
N PRO A 475 -29.86 -3.29 -7.80
CA PRO A 475 -31.06 -3.83 -8.44
C PRO A 475 -31.48 -5.14 -7.78
N ALA A 476 -32.78 -5.34 -7.58
CA ALA A 476 -33.32 -6.54 -6.93
C ALA A 476 -32.85 -7.88 -7.57
N PRO A 477 -32.74 -8.01 -8.91
CA PRO A 477 -32.21 -9.23 -9.54
C PRO A 477 -30.73 -9.51 -9.23
N GLU A 478 -29.98 -8.48 -8.84
CA GLU A 478 -28.53 -8.57 -8.55
C GLU A 478 -28.22 -8.93 -7.10
N ARG A 479 -29.27 -9.03 -6.27
CA ARG A 479 -29.15 -9.24 -4.83
C ARG A 479 -28.37 -10.48 -4.43
N TRP A 480 -28.47 -11.56 -5.20
CA TRP A 480 -27.76 -12.83 -4.95
C TRP A 480 -26.25 -12.72 -5.21
N ARG A 481 -25.82 -11.75 -6.04
CA ARG A 481 -24.41 -11.51 -6.40
C ARG A 481 -23.93 -10.10 -6.02
N ALA A 482 -24.46 -9.56 -4.92
CA ALA A 482 -24.24 -8.17 -4.50
C ALA A 482 -22.76 -7.74 -4.44
N LEU A 483 -21.86 -8.62 -4.00
CA LEU A 483 -20.43 -8.31 -3.97
C LEU A 483 -19.75 -8.31 -5.35
N GLN A 484 -20.22 -9.13 -6.30
CA GLN A 484 -19.74 -9.06 -7.69
C GLN A 484 -20.16 -7.74 -8.34
N TRP A 485 -21.41 -7.35 -8.12
CA TRP A 485 -21.94 -6.05 -8.55
C TRP A 485 -21.14 -4.87 -7.99
N LEU A 486 -20.69 -4.97 -6.73
CA LEU A 486 -19.78 -4.01 -6.10
C LEU A 486 -18.42 -3.99 -6.80
N GLY A 487 -17.78 -5.15 -6.92
CA GLY A 487 -16.45 -5.29 -7.53
C GLY A 487 -16.40 -4.74 -8.97
N GLU A 488 -17.45 -4.95 -9.76
CA GLU A 488 -17.59 -4.38 -11.12
C GLU A 488 -17.58 -2.85 -11.13
N ARG A 489 -18.16 -2.20 -10.12
CA ARG A 489 -18.17 -0.74 -9.96
C ARG A 489 -16.85 -0.23 -9.43
N THR A 490 -16.31 -0.90 -8.41
CA THR A 490 -14.98 -0.58 -7.86
C THR A 490 -13.91 -0.62 -8.95
N ALA A 491 -13.91 -1.62 -9.82
CA ALA A 491 -12.95 -1.75 -10.91
C ALA A 491 -13.02 -0.64 -11.96
N LYS A 492 -14.18 0.03 -12.09
CA LYS A 492 -14.40 1.17 -13.00
C LYS A 492 -14.19 2.51 -12.31
N ASP A 493 -14.10 2.54 -10.99
CA ASP A 493 -13.92 3.75 -10.21
C ASP A 493 -12.49 4.31 -10.41
N PRO A 494 -12.32 5.58 -10.81
CA PRO A 494 -11.00 6.18 -10.98
C PRO A 494 -10.12 6.12 -9.72
N ARG A 495 -10.72 6.11 -8.53
CA ARG A 495 -10.01 6.00 -7.25
C ARG A 495 -9.29 4.65 -7.12
N PHE A 496 -9.81 3.59 -7.74
CA PHE A 496 -9.19 2.26 -7.65
C PHE A 496 -7.75 2.25 -8.18
N ALA A 497 -7.50 2.82 -9.35
CA ALA A 497 -6.16 2.87 -9.94
C ALA A 497 -5.17 3.64 -9.05
N VAL A 498 -5.64 4.74 -8.45
CA VAL A 498 -4.89 5.55 -7.50
C VAL A 498 -4.54 4.74 -6.25
N THR A 499 -5.54 4.10 -5.63
CA THR A 499 -5.34 3.32 -4.41
C THR A 499 -4.39 2.14 -4.62
N MET A 500 -4.51 1.42 -5.75
CA MET A 500 -3.57 0.33 -6.06
C MET A 500 -2.15 0.85 -6.26
N THR A 501 -2.00 2.06 -6.82
CA THR A 501 -0.69 2.72 -6.97
C THR A 501 -0.10 3.12 -5.61
N GLU A 502 -0.91 3.63 -4.69
CA GLU A 502 -0.51 3.96 -3.32
C GLU A 502 -0.12 2.70 -2.52
N HIS A 503 -0.83 1.58 -2.70
CA HIS A 503 -0.45 0.31 -2.10
C HIS A 503 0.90 -0.18 -2.60
N VAL A 504 1.18 -0.07 -3.91
CA VAL A 504 2.52 -0.42 -4.44
C VAL A 504 3.60 0.49 -3.88
N TYR A 505 3.33 1.80 -3.72
CA TYR A 505 4.23 2.71 -3.02
C TYR A 505 4.51 2.23 -1.59
N TYR A 506 3.47 1.82 -0.86
CA TYR A 506 3.63 1.23 0.48
C TYR A 506 4.42 -0.08 0.45
N VAL A 507 4.22 -0.96 -0.52
CA VAL A 507 5.03 -2.19 -0.65
C VAL A 507 6.50 -1.86 -0.92
N LEU A 508 6.79 -0.82 -1.70
CA LEU A 508 8.15 -0.42 -2.05
C LEU A 508 8.86 0.44 -1.00
N THR A 509 8.13 1.18 -0.18
CA THR A 509 8.74 2.14 0.77
C THR A 509 8.39 1.84 2.22
N GLY A 510 7.33 1.08 2.45
CA GLY A 510 6.66 0.92 3.74
C GLY A 510 6.07 2.19 4.32
N ARG A 511 5.94 3.25 3.52
CA ARG A 511 5.27 4.49 3.88
C ARG A 511 3.94 4.60 3.17
N ARG A 512 2.95 5.14 3.87
CA ARG A 512 1.68 5.51 3.24
C ARG A 512 1.89 6.81 2.44
N ALA A 513 1.09 7.00 1.40
CA ALA A 513 1.10 8.27 0.66
C ALA A 513 0.68 9.42 1.60
N LEU A 514 1.19 10.61 1.31
CA LEU A 514 0.87 11.84 2.01
C LEU A 514 -0.64 12.11 1.92
N LEU A 515 -1.22 12.49 3.05
CA LEU A 515 -2.58 12.99 3.12
C LEU A 515 -2.60 14.50 2.92
N ALA A 516 -3.73 15.01 2.41
CA ALA A 516 -3.94 16.44 2.31
C ALA A 516 -3.80 17.09 3.70
N PRO A 517 -2.93 18.11 3.86
CA PRO A 517 -2.77 18.81 5.14
C PRO A 517 -4.08 19.47 5.57
N LYS A 518 -4.43 19.35 6.85
CA LYS A 518 -5.71 19.82 7.41
C LYS A 518 -5.63 21.15 8.14
N ASP A 519 -4.49 21.44 8.76
CA ASP A 519 -4.30 22.65 9.56
C ASP A 519 -3.83 23.82 8.69
N ILE A 520 -4.79 24.59 8.18
CA ILE A 520 -4.52 25.75 7.32
C ILE A 520 -3.83 26.91 8.05
N GLU A 521 -3.82 26.90 9.39
CA GLU A 521 -3.20 27.95 10.20
C GLU A 521 -1.75 27.61 10.57
N ASP A 522 -1.27 26.39 10.28
CA ASP A 522 0.15 26.01 10.43
C ASP A 522 1.00 26.91 9.52
N PRO A 523 2.00 27.64 10.05
CA PRO A 523 2.93 28.43 9.23
C PRO A 523 3.64 27.60 8.15
N LEU A 524 3.77 26.28 8.34
CA LEU A 524 4.37 25.33 7.41
C LEU A 524 3.34 24.65 6.49
N TYR A 525 2.05 25.01 6.58
CA TYR A 525 0.99 24.49 5.70
C TYR A 525 1.35 24.56 4.21
N PRO A 526 1.89 25.68 3.67
CA PRO A 526 2.30 25.75 2.26
C PRO A 526 3.32 24.69 1.87
N ALA A 527 4.30 24.41 2.73
CA ALA A 527 5.33 23.41 2.51
C ALA A 527 4.73 21.99 2.46
N ARG A 528 3.83 21.68 3.39
CA ARG A 528 3.12 20.39 3.44
C ARG A 528 2.22 20.20 2.23
N VAL A 529 1.52 21.25 1.79
CA VAL A 529 0.68 21.23 0.58
C VAL A 529 1.53 20.97 -0.66
N ARG A 530 2.69 21.62 -0.78
CA ARG A 530 3.62 21.40 -1.89
C ARG A 530 4.13 19.95 -1.94
N ALA A 531 4.51 19.38 -0.80
CA ALA A 531 4.90 17.97 -0.71
C ALA A 531 3.77 17.02 -1.14
N TYR A 532 2.57 17.22 -0.57
CA TYR A 532 1.38 16.46 -0.89
C TYR A 532 1.04 16.51 -2.39
N LEU A 533 0.93 17.71 -2.96
CA LEU A 533 0.58 17.89 -4.38
C LEU A 533 1.63 17.28 -5.31
N THR A 534 2.91 17.36 -4.95
CA THR A 534 3.99 16.78 -5.77
C THR A 534 3.92 15.26 -5.77
N GLN A 535 3.72 14.63 -4.60
CA GLN A 535 3.56 13.18 -4.54
C GLN A 535 2.25 12.73 -5.20
N ARG A 536 1.16 13.47 -4.98
CA ARG A 536 -0.14 13.18 -5.56
C ARG A 536 -0.10 13.19 -7.08
N LYS A 537 0.57 14.18 -7.68
CA LYS A 537 0.79 14.25 -9.13
C LYS A 537 1.52 13.02 -9.66
N GLU A 538 2.52 12.52 -8.93
CA GLU A 538 3.24 11.31 -9.32
C GLU A 538 2.37 10.05 -9.17
N VAL A 539 1.62 9.93 -8.06
CA VAL A 539 0.63 8.85 -7.87
C VAL A 539 -0.36 8.81 -9.04
N GLU A 540 -0.94 9.95 -9.41
CA GLU A 540 -1.92 10.04 -10.50
C GLU A 540 -1.32 9.74 -11.87
N ARG A 541 -0.08 10.19 -12.12
CA ARG A 541 0.67 9.85 -13.34
C ARG A 541 0.85 8.33 -13.46
N ILE A 542 1.26 7.67 -12.37
CA ILE A 542 1.48 6.23 -12.35
C ILE A 542 0.15 5.47 -12.44
N ALA A 543 -0.90 5.92 -11.75
CA ALA A 543 -2.23 5.35 -11.82
C ALA A 543 -2.80 5.39 -13.25
N ALA A 544 -2.57 6.47 -13.98
CA ALA A 544 -2.93 6.56 -15.40
C ALA A 544 -2.17 5.53 -16.26
N GLN A 545 -0.88 5.29 -15.99
CA GLN A 545 -0.12 4.21 -16.68
C GLN A 545 -0.62 2.82 -16.30
N LEU A 546 -0.97 2.60 -15.02
CA LEU A 546 -1.57 1.35 -14.56
C LEU A 546 -2.87 1.07 -15.32
N ALA A 547 -3.79 2.04 -15.38
CA ALA A 547 -5.03 1.92 -16.13
C ALA A 547 -4.79 1.66 -17.62
N LYS A 548 -3.88 2.42 -18.26
CA LYS A 548 -3.50 2.25 -19.67
C LYS A 548 -2.91 0.88 -19.98
N SER A 549 -2.23 0.26 -19.02
CA SER A 549 -1.66 -1.08 -19.15
C SER A 549 -2.68 -2.22 -19.02
N GLY A 550 -3.97 -1.91 -18.88
CA GLY A 550 -4.99 -2.91 -18.56
C GLY A 550 -4.89 -3.41 -17.11
N PHE A 551 -4.46 -2.53 -16.20
CA PHE A 551 -4.25 -2.83 -14.78
C PHE A 551 -3.18 -3.91 -14.50
N ASN A 552 -2.13 -4.01 -15.31
CA ASN A 552 -0.99 -4.85 -14.96
C ASN A 552 -0.19 -4.22 -13.80
N LEU A 553 -0.35 -4.77 -12.59
CA LEU A 553 0.25 -4.20 -11.37
C LEU A 553 1.78 -4.04 -11.45
N LYS A 554 2.48 -4.90 -12.22
CA LYS A 554 3.93 -4.80 -12.41
C LYS A 554 4.35 -3.45 -12.99
N VAL A 555 3.48 -2.78 -13.75
CA VAL A 555 3.73 -1.42 -14.27
C VAL A 555 3.86 -0.42 -13.14
N ALA A 556 2.99 -0.45 -12.13
CA ALA A 556 3.09 0.44 -10.97
C ALA A 556 4.41 0.26 -10.22
N PHE A 557 4.90 -0.99 -10.08
CA PHE A 557 6.21 -1.27 -9.48
C PHE A 557 7.34 -0.62 -10.29
N LYS A 558 7.36 -0.82 -11.61
CA LYS A 558 8.40 -0.27 -12.50
C LYS A 558 8.40 1.25 -12.50
N GLU A 559 7.22 1.86 -12.57
CA GLU A 559 7.07 3.31 -12.59
C GLU A 559 7.49 3.95 -11.26
N TRP A 560 7.12 3.37 -10.11
CA TRP A 560 7.60 3.86 -8.83
C TRP A 560 9.11 3.76 -8.70
N ILE A 561 9.71 2.63 -9.10
CA ILE A 561 11.17 2.43 -9.04
C ILE A 561 11.91 3.44 -9.92
N ALA A 562 11.32 3.83 -11.05
CA ALA A 562 11.88 4.85 -11.93
C ALA A 562 11.71 6.28 -11.40
N SER A 563 10.75 6.51 -10.49
CA SER A 563 10.43 7.85 -9.96
C SER A 563 11.54 8.44 -9.10
N ASP A 564 11.61 9.77 -9.06
CA ASP A 564 12.54 10.48 -8.18
C ASP A 564 12.18 10.28 -6.69
N PHE A 565 10.92 9.98 -6.37
CA PHE A 565 10.51 9.66 -5.00
C PHE A 565 11.18 8.38 -4.47
N TYR A 566 11.24 7.32 -5.28
CA TYR A 566 11.89 6.07 -4.88
C TYR A 566 13.43 6.15 -4.93
N ARG A 567 13.95 6.97 -5.83
CA ARG A 567 15.40 7.19 -6.00
C ARG A 567 16.00 8.12 -4.96
N ALA A 568 15.20 8.93 -4.29
CA ALA A 568 15.69 9.75 -3.19
C ALA A 568 16.34 8.87 -2.10
N ASP A 569 17.55 9.24 -1.69
CA ASP A 569 18.34 8.57 -0.65
C ASP A 569 18.45 9.42 0.62
N GLY A 570 18.17 10.72 0.51
CA GLY A 570 18.18 11.67 1.62
C GLY A 570 18.53 13.08 1.17
N LEU A 571 18.78 13.96 2.14
CA LEU A 571 19.17 15.35 1.88
C LEU A 571 20.69 15.47 1.70
N ALA A 572 21.14 16.21 0.68
CA ALA A 572 22.57 16.46 0.42
C ALA A 572 23.21 17.29 1.55
N THR A 573 22.43 18.20 2.12
CA THR A 573 22.75 18.96 3.32
C THR A 573 21.49 19.11 4.14
N VAL A 574 21.59 19.07 5.47
CA VAL A 574 20.44 19.35 6.35
C VAL A 574 19.84 20.69 5.94
N ALA A 575 18.58 20.65 5.49
CA ALA A 575 17.85 21.86 5.11
C ALA A 575 17.73 22.76 6.35
N LYS A 576 18.48 23.88 6.35
CA LYS A 576 18.46 24.87 7.44
C LYS A 576 17.17 25.67 7.46
N ASP A 577 16.55 25.84 6.30
CA ASP A 577 15.24 26.47 6.17
C ASP A 577 14.14 25.50 6.64
N PRO A 578 13.34 25.87 7.67
CA PRO A 578 12.26 25.04 8.18
C PRO A 578 11.19 24.69 7.13
N THR A 579 10.94 25.59 6.17
CA THR A 579 9.97 25.38 5.08
C THR A 579 10.45 24.25 4.17
N ARG A 580 11.69 24.34 3.69
CA ARG A 580 12.30 23.31 2.85
C ARG A 580 12.45 21.97 3.57
N ARG A 581 12.76 21.99 4.87
CA ARG A 581 12.83 20.77 5.68
C ARG A 581 11.47 20.08 5.75
N THR A 582 10.39 20.83 5.95
CA THR A 582 9.04 20.28 6.03
C THR A 582 8.54 19.73 4.69
N GLU A 583 8.91 20.38 3.59
CA GLU A 583 8.61 19.86 2.24
C GLU A 583 9.21 18.49 1.95
N LEU A 584 10.43 18.25 2.45
CA LEU A 584 11.22 17.06 2.15
C LEU A 584 11.18 16.03 3.28
N ASP A 585 10.37 16.24 4.32
CA ASP A 585 10.36 15.41 5.53
C ASP A 585 10.07 13.93 5.24
N ASP A 586 9.30 13.66 4.19
CA ASP A 586 8.95 12.31 3.73
C ASP A 586 9.77 11.83 2.51
N VAL A 587 10.72 12.64 2.02
CA VAL A 587 11.53 12.32 0.82
C VAL A 587 12.84 11.66 1.21
N GLY A 588 13.15 10.52 0.57
CA GLY A 588 14.41 9.81 0.77
C GLY A 588 14.57 9.20 2.16
N VAL A 589 13.48 9.11 2.93
CA VAL A 589 13.53 8.45 4.22
C VAL A 589 13.43 6.94 4.03
N VAL A 590 14.59 6.30 4.04
CA VAL A 590 14.72 4.85 3.99
C VAL A 590 14.04 4.20 5.19
N ARG A 591 13.52 3.00 4.98
CA ARG A 591 12.79 2.27 6.00
C ARG A 591 13.66 1.19 6.60
N MET A 592 13.54 1.00 7.91
CA MET A 592 14.16 -0.16 8.57
C MET A 592 13.58 -1.45 7.97
N LEU A 593 14.45 -2.34 7.52
CA LEU A 593 14.06 -3.61 6.93
C LEU A 593 13.16 -4.41 7.88
N THR A 594 12.13 -5.05 7.33
CA THR A 594 11.31 -5.99 8.12
C THR A 594 12.16 -7.20 8.55
N PRO A 595 11.73 -7.95 9.58
CA PRO A 595 12.42 -9.18 9.98
C PRO A 595 12.68 -10.12 8.79
N GLU A 596 11.69 -10.31 7.93
CA GLU A 596 11.76 -11.19 6.76
C GLU A 596 12.74 -10.67 5.71
N GLN A 597 12.74 -9.36 5.46
CA GLN A 597 13.68 -8.73 4.54
C GLN A 597 15.12 -8.77 5.07
N LEU A 598 15.31 -8.54 6.37
CA LEU A 598 16.63 -8.57 6.99
C LEU A 598 17.24 -9.97 6.96
N GLU A 599 16.47 -11.03 7.27
CA GLU A 599 16.94 -12.42 7.13
C GLU A 599 17.34 -12.75 5.69
N ARG A 600 16.56 -12.28 4.69
CA ARG A 600 16.92 -12.43 3.27
C ARG A 600 18.17 -11.66 2.90
N LYS A 601 18.34 -10.41 3.36
CA LYS A 601 19.55 -9.62 3.12
C LYS A 601 20.78 -10.27 3.75
N ILE A 602 20.66 -10.81 4.97
CA ILE A 602 21.74 -11.57 5.62
C ILE A 602 22.09 -12.80 4.78
N ALA A 603 21.11 -13.59 4.33
CA ALA A 603 21.38 -14.74 3.45
C ALA A 603 22.03 -14.33 2.13
N ALA A 604 21.57 -13.24 1.51
CA ALA A 604 22.14 -12.71 0.28
C ALA A 604 23.59 -12.26 0.46
N VAL A 605 23.94 -11.68 1.61
CA VAL A 605 25.28 -11.13 1.90
C VAL A 605 26.27 -12.19 2.40
N PHE A 606 25.82 -13.12 3.24
CA PHE A 606 26.67 -14.08 3.94
C PHE A 606 26.51 -15.53 3.45
N GLY A 607 25.54 -15.79 2.56
CA GLY A 607 25.21 -17.13 2.05
C GLY A 607 24.36 -17.98 3.00
N THR A 608 24.08 -17.50 4.22
CA THR A 608 23.22 -18.19 5.20
C THR A 608 22.36 -17.19 5.98
N ARG A 609 21.15 -17.62 6.38
CA ARG A 609 20.25 -16.82 7.23
C ARG A 609 20.77 -16.76 8.67
N TRP A 610 20.41 -15.72 9.41
CA TRP A 610 20.66 -15.67 10.85
C TRP A 610 19.74 -16.64 11.59
N SER A 611 18.50 -16.79 11.10
CA SER A 611 17.46 -17.72 11.58
C SER A 611 17.09 -17.52 13.06
N ARG A 612 17.13 -16.26 13.51
CA ARG A 612 16.71 -15.89 14.88
C ARG A 612 15.60 -14.82 14.88
N LEU A 613 15.32 -14.19 13.74
CA LEU A 613 14.20 -13.26 13.58
C LEU A 613 12.90 -14.04 13.31
N GLU A 614 12.50 -14.87 14.27
CA GLU A 614 11.28 -15.67 14.25
C GLU A 614 10.55 -15.53 15.60
N GLY A 615 9.25 -15.86 15.64
CA GLY A 615 8.43 -15.81 16.85
C GLY A 615 8.49 -14.45 17.56
N GLU A 616 8.71 -14.48 18.88
CA GLU A 616 8.74 -13.28 19.73
C GLU A 616 9.85 -12.28 19.33
N ILE A 617 11.00 -12.77 18.85
CA ILE A 617 12.10 -11.90 18.41
C ILE A 617 11.69 -11.14 17.14
N ALA A 618 10.97 -11.78 16.23
CA ALA A 618 10.42 -11.11 15.05
C ALA A 618 9.42 -10.02 15.45
N SER A 619 8.50 -10.31 16.39
CA SER A 619 7.54 -9.33 16.91
C SER A 619 8.23 -8.12 17.55
N LEU A 620 9.23 -8.35 18.41
CA LEU A 620 10.02 -7.27 19.01
C LEU A 620 10.82 -6.45 17.98
N TYR A 621 11.15 -7.05 16.83
CA TYR A 621 11.83 -6.39 15.73
C TYR A 621 10.89 -5.64 14.77
N GLY A 622 9.57 -5.85 14.84
CA GLY A 622 8.58 -5.19 13.98
C GLY A 622 7.87 -6.11 12.98
N ALA A 623 7.77 -7.41 13.25
CA ALA A 623 6.80 -8.29 12.58
C ALA A 623 5.37 -7.90 12.94
N ILE A 624 4.42 -8.30 12.09
CA ILE A 624 2.98 -8.20 12.36
C ILE A 624 2.37 -9.59 12.41
N ASP A 625 1.34 -9.78 13.22
CA ASP A 625 0.51 -11.00 13.20
C ASP A 625 -0.76 -10.82 12.37
N SER A 626 -0.97 -9.61 11.81
CA SER A 626 -2.15 -9.19 11.05
C SER A 626 -3.45 -9.18 11.87
N LYS A 627 -3.38 -9.43 13.17
CA LYS A 627 -4.51 -9.57 14.08
C LYS A 627 -4.50 -8.47 15.14
N GLU A 628 -3.60 -8.57 16.11
CA GLU A 628 -3.41 -7.61 17.21
C GLU A 628 -2.38 -6.54 16.82
N THR A 629 -1.32 -6.96 16.16
CA THR A 629 -0.32 -6.06 15.57
C THR A 629 -0.59 -5.98 14.08
N THR A 630 -1.17 -4.87 13.64
CA THR A 630 -1.60 -4.66 12.24
C THR A 630 -0.69 -3.75 11.45
N ASP A 631 0.13 -2.95 12.13
CA ASP A 631 1.01 -1.99 11.51
C ASP A 631 2.46 -2.25 11.91
N ARG A 632 3.36 -2.03 10.96
CA ARG A 632 4.79 -2.10 11.21
C ARG A 632 5.26 -0.79 11.83
N PRO A 633 6.10 -0.83 12.86
CA PRO A 633 6.63 0.37 13.51
C PRO A 633 7.46 1.19 12.52
N ALA A 634 7.14 2.49 12.44
CA ALA A 634 7.87 3.43 11.59
C ALA A 634 9.21 3.84 12.21
N ASP A 635 9.26 3.93 13.54
CA ASP A 635 10.44 4.35 14.30
C ASP A 635 11.11 3.16 15.03
N PRO A 636 12.45 3.14 15.09
CA PRO A 636 13.18 2.08 15.77
C PRO A 636 13.01 2.16 17.29
N SER A 637 12.74 1.01 17.92
CA SER A 637 12.66 0.88 19.38
C SER A 637 14.00 0.46 20.00
N GLY A 638 14.13 0.62 21.32
CA GLY A 638 15.30 0.10 22.05
C GLY A 638 15.47 -1.42 21.92
N ALA A 639 14.36 -2.17 21.80
CA ALA A 639 14.37 -3.61 21.56
C ALA A 639 14.94 -3.94 20.17
N MET A 640 14.52 -3.22 19.12
CA MET A 640 15.10 -3.36 17.78
C MET A 640 16.60 -3.10 17.81
N GLY A 641 17.05 -2.01 18.43
CA GLY A 641 18.48 -1.71 18.56
C GLY A 641 19.27 -2.76 19.35
N ALA A 642 18.67 -3.40 20.35
CA ALA A 642 19.27 -4.54 21.04
C ALA A 642 19.38 -5.77 20.13
N ILE A 643 18.33 -6.10 19.38
CA ILE A 643 18.31 -7.21 18.43
C ILE A 643 19.34 -7.00 17.31
N GLN A 644 19.46 -5.79 16.76
CA GLN A 644 20.48 -5.45 15.74
C GLN A 644 21.90 -5.64 16.29
N ARG A 645 22.13 -5.29 17.56
CA ARG A 645 23.43 -5.52 18.22
C ARG A 645 23.71 -7.02 18.38
N ILE A 646 22.73 -7.82 18.81
CA ILE A 646 22.88 -9.27 18.92
C ILE A 646 23.13 -9.88 17.53
N MET A 647 22.31 -9.53 16.54
CA MET A 647 22.44 -9.96 15.14
C MET A 647 23.84 -9.64 14.59
N SER A 648 24.31 -8.40 14.74
CA SER A 648 25.61 -8.00 14.20
C SER A 648 26.77 -8.84 14.77
N ASN A 649 26.72 -9.15 16.08
CA ASN A 649 27.73 -9.99 16.72
C ASN A 649 27.63 -11.45 16.28
N ASP A 650 26.43 -12.02 16.27
CA ASP A 650 26.17 -13.42 15.91
C ASP A 650 26.53 -13.70 14.46
N VAL A 651 26.09 -12.85 13.54
CA VAL A 651 26.31 -13.01 12.10
C VAL A 651 27.81 -12.87 11.80
N ALA A 652 28.50 -11.88 12.35
CA ALA A 652 29.94 -11.75 12.18
C ALA A 652 30.70 -12.96 12.77
N CYS A 653 30.34 -13.37 13.99
CA CYS A 653 30.93 -14.52 14.68
C CYS A 653 30.79 -15.82 13.89
N LYS A 654 29.60 -16.09 13.34
CA LYS A 654 29.32 -17.32 12.58
C LYS A 654 30.01 -17.35 11.22
N ASN A 655 30.17 -16.20 10.56
CA ASN A 655 30.55 -16.18 9.14
C ASN A 655 32.03 -15.89 8.91
N VAL A 656 32.70 -15.04 9.71
CA VAL A 656 34.07 -14.59 9.39
C VAL A 656 35.09 -15.73 9.44
N ALA A 657 35.15 -16.44 10.57
CA ALA A 657 36.08 -17.57 10.74
C ALA A 657 35.72 -18.75 9.82
N ARG A 658 34.44 -18.92 9.51
CA ARG A 658 33.97 -19.96 8.57
C ARG A 658 34.34 -19.64 7.13
N ASP A 659 34.30 -18.37 6.72
CA ASP A 659 34.72 -17.95 5.38
C ASP A 659 36.22 -18.20 5.21
N PHE A 660 37.06 -17.81 6.18
CA PHE A 660 38.50 -18.09 6.11
C PHE A 660 38.88 -19.58 6.11
N ALA A 661 38.04 -20.45 6.69
CA ALA A 661 38.25 -21.90 6.63
C ALA A 661 38.06 -22.49 5.23
N ARG A 662 37.44 -21.75 4.30
CA ARG A 662 37.26 -22.17 2.91
C ARG A 662 38.48 -21.79 2.06
N PRO A 663 38.74 -22.51 0.95
CA PRO A 663 39.68 -22.07 -0.08
C PRO A 663 39.35 -20.66 -0.58
N ALA A 664 40.36 -19.83 -0.88
CA ALA A 664 40.17 -18.41 -1.25
C ALA A 664 39.13 -18.19 -2.37
N LYS A 665 39.05 -19.08 -3.36
CA LYS A 665 38.09 -19.00 -4.48
C LYS A 665 36.63 -19.27 -4.08
N GLU A 666 36.39 -19.88 -2.93
CA GLU A 666 35.05 -20.20 -2.40
C GLU A 666 34.61 -19.21 -1.30
N ARG A 667 35.48 -18.26 -0.94
CA ARG A 667 35.22 -17.22 0.05
C ARG A 667 34.29 -16.15 -0.51
N VAL A 668 33.29 -15.77 0.25
CA VAL A 668 32.29 -14.75 -0.12
C VAL A 668 32.60 -13.41 0.55
N LEU A 669 33.32 -13.40 1.67
CA LEU A 669 33.69 -12.18 2.40
C LEU A 669 35.14 -11.78 2.15
N PHE A 670 36.05 -12.75 2.07
CA PHE A 670 37.50 -12.50 2.01
C PHE A 670 38.20 -13.19 0.82
N PRO A 671 37.72 -13.04 -0.43
CA PRO A 671 38.30 -13.74 -1.58
C PRO A 671 39.73 -13.30 -1.95
N GLY A 672 40.12 -12.07 -1.58
CA GLY A 672 41.40 -11.47 -1.96
C GLY A 672 42.41 -11.28 -0.84
N ILE A 673 42.19 -11.88 0.34
CA ILE A 673 43.10 -11.71 1.48
C ILE A 673 43.20 -12.99 2.32
N GLU A 674 44.40 -13.27 2.81
CA GLU A 674 44.65 -14.34 3.77
C GLU A 674 44.55 -13.85 5.22
N PRO A 675 44.15 -14.71 6.16
CA PRO A 675 43.99 -14.31 7.56
C PRO A 675 45.35 -13.96 8.21
N GLY A 676 46.49 -14.31 7.62
CA GLY A 676 47.81 -13.99 8.16
C GLY A 676 48.30 -12.55 7.94
N VAL A 677 47.58 -11.73 7.16
CA VAL A 677 48.04 -10.36 6.81
C VAL A 677 47.83 -9.40 8.00
N VAL A 678 48.93 -8.87 8.54
CA VAL A 678 48.96 -8.03 9.75
C VAL A 678 49.11 -6.54 9.37
N PRO A 679 48.32 -5.63 9.96
CA PRO A 679 48.41 -4.20 9.67
C PRO A 679 49.74 -3.63 10.18
N GLY A 680 50.36 -2.76 9.39
CA GLY A 680 51.64 -2.11 9.67
C GLY A 680 52.88 -3.01 9.49
N ALA A 681 52.71 -4.27 9.06
CA ALA A 681 53.83 -5.18 8.82
C ALA A 681 54.54 -4.93 7.47
N SER A 682 53.81 -4.43 6.46
CA SER A 682 54.34 -4.04 5.14
C SER A 682 53.35 -3.10 4.43
N ALA A 683 53.82 -2.32 3.46
CA ALA A 683 52.95 -1.45 2.66
C ALA A 683 51.98 -2.26 1.78
N GLU A 684 52.45 -3.37 1.21
CA GLU A 684 51.67 -4.28 0.39
C GLU A 684 50.56 -4.96 1.21
N GLY A 685 50.87 -5.39 2.44
CA GLY A 685 49.88 -5.96 3.37
C GLY A 685 48.80 -4.95 3.75
N ASP A 686 49.18 -3.70 4.04
CA ASP A 686 48.22 -2.63 4.33
C ASP A 686 47.32 -2.34 3.13
N GLN A 687 47.88 -2.37 1.92
CA GLN A 687 47.10 -2.23 0.69
C GLN A 687 46.11 -3.38 0.50
N GLN A 688 46.52 -4.64 0.75
CA GLN A 688 45.62 -5.81 0.69
C GLN A 688 44.46 -5.69 1.69
N ILE A 689 44.72 -5.25 2.92
CA ILE A 689 43.68 -5.01 3.93
C ILE A 689 42.70 -3.94 3.44
N ARG A 690 43.19 -2.84 2.87
CA ARG A 690 42.33 -1.77 2.33
C ARG A 690 41.47 -2.25 1.16
N HIS A 691 42.02 -3.07 0.25
CA HIS A 691 41.22 -3.68 -0.83
C HIS A 691 40.14 -4.61 -0.29
N ALA A 692 40.45 -5.43 0.72
CA ALA A 692 39.46 -6.29 1.37
C ALA A 692 38.35 -5.48 2.07
N ILE A 693 38.69 -4.34 2.70
CA ILE A 693 37.71 -3.42 3.27
C ILE A 693 36.80 -2.82 2.21
N ALA A 694 37.36 -2.32 1.10
CA ALA A 694 36.57 -1.77 0.00
C ALA A 694 35.61 -2.82 -0.59
N TYR A 695 36.08 -4.07 -0.72
CA TYR A 695 35.22 -5.20 -1.11
C TYR A 695 34.07 -5.44 -0.12
N LEU A 696 34.34 -5.44 1.19
CA LEU A 696 33.30 -5.60 2.21
C LEU A 696 32.30 -4.43 2.22
N HIS A 697 32.75 -3.20 2.01
CA HIS A 697 31.86 -2.03 1.89
C HIS A 697 30.88 -2.22 0.72
N ARG A 698 31.35 -2.69 -0.44
CA ARG A 698 30.48 -3.04 -1.58
C ARG A 698 29.55 -4.20 -1.24
N ARG A 699 30.10 -5.29 -0.72
CA ARG A 699 29.35 -6.54 -0.48
C ARG A 699 28.27 -6.37 0.58
N VAL A 700 28.61 -5.78 1.72
CA VAL A 700 27.73 -5.62 2.90
C VAL A 700 26.88 -4.37 2.80
N LEU A 701 27.48 -3.21 2.54
CA LEU A 701 26.79 -1.91 2.54
C LEU A 701 26.26 -1.49 1.17
N GLY A 702 26.74 -2.09 0.08
CA GLY A 702 26.41 -1.62 -1.27
C GLY A 702 27.13 -0.33 -1.66
N ARG A 703 28.27 -0.03 -1.04
CA ARG A 703 29.03 1.20 -1.27
C ARG A 703 30.30 0.92 -2.06
N ASP A 704 30.49 1.64 -3.16
CA ASP A 704 31.71 1.63 -3.96
C ASP A 704 32.74 2.65 -3.46
N ASP A 705 33.27 2.40 -2.25
CA ASP A 705 34.28 3.27 -1.66
C ASP A 705 35.67 3.01 -2.27
N ALA A 706 36.37 4.08 -2.68
CA ALA A 706 37.75 3.99 -3.15
C ALA A 706 38.69 3.51 -2.03
N VAL A 707 39.74 2.78 -2.40
CA VAL A 707 40.68 2.11 -1.47
C VAL A 707 41.42 3.11 -0.56
N ASP A 708 41.63 4.33 -1.04
CA ASP A 708 42.25 5.46 -0.35
C ASP A 708 41.22 6.41 0.30
N SER A 709 39.93 6.10 0.22
CA SER A 709 38.88 6.93 0.80
C SER A 709 39.00 7.05 2.32
N SER A 710 38.39 8.11 2.86
CA SER A 710 38.31 8.36 4.31
C SER A 710 37.54 7.25 5.04
N GLU A 711 36.51 6.67 4.41
CA GLU A 711 35.69 5.61 4.98
C GLU A 711 36.45 4.28 5.04
N VAL A 712 37.18 3.89 3.98
CA VAL A 712 38.07 2.72 4.02
C VAL A 712 39.17 2.92 5.06
N SER A 713 39.75 4.12 5.13
CA SER A 713 40.75 4.46 6.14
C SER A 713 40.21 4.40 7.57
N ARG A 714 38.94 4.76 7.80
CA ARG A 714 38.28 4.62 9.12
C ARG A 714 38.13 3.15 9.51
N THR A 715 37.68 2.30 8.59
CA THR A 715 37.55 0.85 8.83
C THR A 715 38.92 0.20 9.03
N PHE A 716 39.95 0.64 8.30
CA PHE A 716 41.33 0.17 8.48
C PHE A 716 41.85 0.50 9.88
N LYS A 717 41.59 1.71 10.38
CA LYS A 717 41.95 2.09 11.75
C LYS A 717 41.27 1.21 12.80
N LEU A 718 40.01 0.85 12.62
CA LEU A 718 39.32 -0.10 13.50
C LEU A 718 40.00 -1.47 13.47
N PHE A 719 40.29 -2.00 12.27
CA PHE A 719 40.98 -3.27 12.11
C PHE A 719 42.35 -3.28 12.83
N ALA A 720 43.18 -2.25 12.56
CA ALA A 720 44.49 -2.09 13.16
C ALA A 720 44.44 -1.93 14.69
N ALA A 721 43.49 -1.15 15.21
CA ALA A 721 43.30 -0.95 16.64
C ALA A 721 42.96 -2.27 17.35
N VAL A 722 42.04 -3.07 16.80
CA VAL A 722 41.67 -4.37 17.42
C VAL A 722 42.85 -5.33 17.47
N VAL A 723 43.68 -5.39 16.41
CA VAL A 723 44.91 -6.20 16.41
C VAL A 723 45.89 -5.71 17.48
N SER A 724 46.10 -4.39 17.54
CA SER A 724 47.00 -3.77 18.53
C SER A 724 46.56 -4.04 19.97
N ASP A 725 45.29 -3.79 20.27
CA ASP A 725 44.71 -3.98 21.61
C ASP A 725 44.78 -5.45 22.05
N ALA A 726 44.49 -6.39 21.14
CA ALA A 726 44.57 -7.82 21.43
C ALA A 726 46.01 -8.30 21.69
N LYS A 727 47.01 -7.72 21.01
CA LYS A 727 48.43 -8.00 21.27
C LYS A 727 48.91 -7.43 22.61
N ALA A 728 48.40 -6.26 23.00
CA ALA A 728 48.77 -5.60 24.25
C ALA A 728 48.08 -6.22 25.48
N ALA A 729 46.88 -6.75 25.32
CA ALA A 729 46.09 -7.33 26.42
C ALA A 729 46.65 -8.69 26.88
N LYS A 730 46.80 -8.86 28.21
CA LYS A 730 47.18 -10.13 28.83
C LYS A 730 45.99 -11.11 28.86
N GLY A 731 46.26 -12.40 28.66
CA GLY A 731 45.25 -13.45 28.79
C GLY A 731 44.30 -13.62 27.60
N VAL A 732 44.54 -12.92 26.49
CA VAL A 732 43.77 -13.12 25.25
C VAL A 732 44.24 -14.40 24.55
N GLU A 733 43.32 -15.34 24.33
CA GLU A 733 43.63 -16.56 23.57
C GLU A 733 43.97 -16.25 22.11
N LYS A 734 45.01 -16.93 21.59
CA LYS A 734 45.46 -16.91 20.17
C LYS A 734 44.54 -17.71 19.23
N ARG A 735 43.26 -17.76 19.57
CA ARG A 735 42.22 -18.54 18.92
C ARG A 735 40.91 -17.76 19.00
N GLU A 736 39.97 -18.04 18.11
CA GLU A 736 38.70 -17.30 17.99
C GLU A 736 37.78 -17.41 19.23
N ALA A 737 36.66 -16.72 19.40
CA ALA A 737 35.80 -17.01 20.57
C ALA A 737 35.16 -18.42 20.44
N TYR A 738 34.98 -19.17 21.54
CA TYR A 738 34.42 -20.55 21.50
C TYR A 738 33.13 -20.64 20.68
N GLY A 739 32.20 -19.69 20.85
CA GLY A 739 30.95 -19.62 20.08
C GLY A 739 31.14 -19.39 18.57
N CYS A 740 32.29 -18.87 18.14
CA CYS A 740 32.64 -18.60 16.74
C CYS A 740 33.42 -19.73 16.07
N ARG A 741 33.91 -20.73 16.84
CA ARG A 741 34.71 -21.86 16.32
C ARG A 741 33.86 -23.07 15.90
N GLN A 742 32.54 -22.95 15.86
CA GLN A 742 31.61 -24.06 15.62
C GLN A 742 31.45 -24.41 14.13
N GLY A 743 31.26 -25.70 13.81
CA GLY A 743 30.92 -26.18 12.47
C GLY A 743 32.00 -25.91 11.41
N GLY A 744 33.25 -26.33 11.68
CA GLY A 744 34.36 -26.27 10.72
C GLY A 744 34.99 -24.90 10.54
N ALA A 745 34.70 -23.93 11.42
CA ALA A 745 35.30 -22.60 11.36
C ALA A 745 36.80 -22.62 11.74
N LEU A 746 37.57 -21.68 11.20
CA LEU A 746 38.98 -21.53 11.54
C LEU A 746 39.11 -21.20 13.03
N ALA A 747 39.77 -22.08 13.77
CA ALA A 747 39.91 -21.94 15.22
C ALA A 747 41.09 -21.05 15.62
N ASP A 748 42.19 -21.14 14.87
CA ASP A 748 43.45 -20.50 15.23
C ASP A 748 43.51 -19.07 14.69
N ASP A 749 43.92 -18.13 15.56
CA ASP A 749 44.03 -16.70 15.25
C ASP A 749 45.27 -16.12 15.95
N PRO A 750 46.49 -16.58 15.61
CA PRO A 750 47.71 -16.23 16.33
C PRO A 750 48.10 -14.75 16.19
N GLN A 751 47.57 -14.06 15.19
CA GLN A 751 47.82 -12.63 14.93
C GLN A 751 46.62 -11.74 15.27
N TYR A 752 45.52 -12.30 15.77
CA TYR A 752 44.27 -11.60 16.11
C TYR A 752 43.58 -10.89 14.94
N THR A 753 43.90 -11.28 13.72
CA THR A 753 43.42 -10.71 12.46
C THR A 753 42.03 -11.23 12.10
N VAL A 754 41.73 -12.50 12.37
CA VAL A 754 40.36 -13.05 12.20
C VAL A 754 39.39 -12.33 13.15
N ARG A 755 39.82 -12.10 14.40
CA ARG A 755 39.10 -11.32 15.39
C ARG A 755 38.88 -9.86 14.95
N ALA A 756 39.89 -9.25 14.35
CA ALA A 756 39.78 -7.90 13.81
C ALA A 756 38.82 -7.83 12.62
N TRP A 757 38.82 -8.81 11.73
CA TRP A 757 37.82 -8.93 10.66
C TRP A 757 36.41 -9.14 11.19
N ARG A 758 36.25 -9.89 12.28
CA ARG A 758 34.96 -10.01 12.97
C ARG A 758 34.49 -8.65 13.50
N ALA A 759 35.37 -7.85 14.09
CA ALA A 759 35.02 -6.51 14.55
C ALA A 759 34.62 -5.60 13.39
N VAL A 760 35.32 -5.66 12.25
CA VAL A 760 34.95 -4.94 11.02
C VAL A 760 33.56 -5.35 10.53
N VAL A 761 33.27 -6.65 10.40
CA VAL A 761 31.96 -7.11 9.93
C VAL A 761 30.85 -6.73 10.92
N THR A 762 31.08 -6.85 12.23
CA THR A 762 30.14 -6.35 13.26
C THR A 762 29.87 -4.86 13.10
N TYR A 763 30.92 -4.06 12.85
CA TYR A 763 30.79 -2.63 12.59
C TYR A 763 29.93 -2.35 11.37
N LEU A 764 30.19 -3.02 10.24
CA LEU A 764 29.43 -2.86 8.99
C LEU A 764 27.96 -3.27 9.17
N LEU A 765 27.67 -4.33 9.90
CA LEU A 765 26.29 -4.79 10.16
C LEU A 765 25.46 -3.83 11.04
N ARG A 766 26.13 -2.90 11.74
CA ARG A 766 25.48 -1.85 12.55
C ARG A 766 25.31 -0.55 11.79
N ARG A 767 25.76 -0.49 10.53
CA ARG A 767 25.62 0.68 9.69
C ARG A 767 24.17 0.81 9.20
N PHE A 768 23.74 2.04 9.06
CA PHE A 768 22.43 2.40 8.56
C PHE A 768 22.17 1.78 7.18
N GLU A 769 23.17 1.79 6.31
CA GLU A 769 23.14 1.22 4.96
C GLU A 769 22.87 -0.31 4.94
N PHE A 770 23.13 -1.01 6.05
CA PHE A 770 22.80 -2.43 6.17
C PHE A 770 21.37 -2.65 6.67
N LEU A 771 20.91 -1.84 7.62
CA LEU A 771 19.65 -2.06 8.34
C LEU A 771 18.44 -1.41 7.67
N TYR A 772 18.67 -0.47 6.76
CA TYR A 772 17.65 0.31 6.08
C TYR A 772 17.79 0.17 4.56
N GLU A 773 16.66 0.20 3.86
CA GLU A 773 16.58 0.27 2.39
C GLU A 773 15.52 1.26 1.94
#